data_AF-A0A061GS75-F1
#
_entry.id   AF-A0A061GS75-F1
#
_cell.length_a   1.000
_cell.length_b   1.000
_cell.length_c   1.000
_cell.angle_alpha   90.00
_cell.angle_beta   90.00
_cell.angle_gamma   90.00
#
_symmetry.space_group_name_H-M   'P 1'
#
loop_
_entity.id
_entity.type
_entity.pdbx_description
1 polymer ?
#
loop_
_entity_poly.entity_id
_entity_poly.type
_entity_poly.pdbx_seq_one_letter_code
_entity_poly.pdbx_strand_id
1 'polypeptide(L)'
;MESLESEEPEKKRPHLDSPTMARNSSTAPHHTKVDAAVLQYQNQKLVQQLESRKNELLCLEITIKELEDKQASYDDTLISVNQLWNQLVDDLILLGVQAGGGHNALESLDLADTSRGSVPSCPMEEMFLCRLLETDSIDSIGDDAIVNYVEKVLSSRHSFTSELIKSLEDTIAAERVKTESMALALQGKLYVEDNIMQLSKIDDIFKEEAKNLREVIDTLHLKHKEYADRIQTYISSHSTDQSEIKRLRGELEEIMAELEESRRKLVSLKMQKNLASGMHASTPFAVNGSLSPEKPADKIMGFREIKDSIEETKILAADRLSELQDAREEILHYSEQQQDLQNELKDEKFVQSSRLYTLLSDQLQHWNAEVEQYKALTDALQTDRFLVMRREKELNLKAESADAARNIIDNADSRIEELELQLQKCIIERNDLEIKMEEAIQDAGRNDIKAEFRVMASALSKEMGMMEAQLNRWKETAHEAISLREEAQTLKDVLSDKTNQGKRLAEECAEQIVEIKSLKGLIEKLQKEKLELQIFLDMYGQEGYDNRDVMEIREAENRAHSQAEVLKNALDEHSLELRVKAANEAEAACQERLSVAEAEIAELRAKLDASERDVLELKEAIKSKDLESEAYISEIETIGQAYEDMQTQNQHLLQQMTERDDYNIKGALPHISPVHSGLYFWSAPYKDQALADTERSSSPHQLD
;
A
#
# COMPACT_ATOMS: atom_id res chain seq x y z
N MET A 1 32.96 45.65 41.24
CA MET A 1 34.10 45.27 42.09
C MET A 1 35.37 45.76 41.39
N GLU A 2 36.48 45.90 42.10
CA GLU A 2 37.56 46.80 41.65
C GLU A 2 38.35 46.34 40.42
N SER A 3 38.87 47.33 39.70
CA SER A 3 39.79 47.23 38.58
C SER A 3 41.19 46.81 39.01
N LEU A 4 41.87 46.01 38.19
CA LEU A 4 43.32 45.89 38.18
C LEU A 4 43.82 45.93 36.73
N GLU A 5 44.37 47.07 36.34
CA GLU A 5 45.19 47.20 35.13
C GLU A 5 46.59 46.62 35.40
N SER A 6 47.25 46.11 34.37
CA SER A 6 48.71 45.97 34.31
C SER A 6 49.15 45.98 32.86
N GLU A 7 50.12 46.84 32.54
CA GLU A 7 50.60 47.09 31.19
C GLU A 7 51.52 45.97 30.68
N GLU A 8 51.46 45.63 29.40
CA GLU A 8 52.62 45.14 28.63
C GLU A 8 52.63 45.73 27.20
N PRO A 9 53.80 45.85 26.55
CA PRO A 9 54.07 47.03 25.72
C PRO A 9 53.94 46.88 24.20
N GLU A 10 53.78 48.02 23.52
CA GLU A 10 53.77 48.15 22.06
C GLU A 10 55.02 47.55 21.38
N LYS A 11 54.86 46.39 20.71
CA LYS A 11 55.86 45.88 19.76
C LYS A 11 55.80 46.68 18.45
N LYS A 12 56.72 47.63 18.31
CA LYS A 12 56.89 48.48 17.11
C LYS A 12 57.04 47.65 15.84
N ARG A 13 56.28 48.02 14.80
CA ARG A 13 56.37 47.45 13.44
C ARG A 13 57.77 47.68 12.85
N PRO A 14 58.44 46.66 12.28
CA PRO A 14 59.56 46.88 11.38
C PRO A 14 59.06 47.45 10.05
N HIS A 15 59.56 48.62 9.63
CA HIS A 15 59.35 49.08 8.26
C HIS A 15 60.18 48.23 7.29
N LEU A 16 59.56 47.78 6.19
CA LEU A 16 60.25 47.17 5.06
C LEU A 16 60.73 48.27 4.10
N ASP A 17 61.96 48.73 4.29
CA ASP A 17 62.59 49.67 3.36
C ASP A 17 63.03 48.97 2.06
N SER A 18 62.31 49.27 0.98
CA SER A 18 62.67 48.81 -0.37
C SER A 18 63.87 49.59 -0.94
N PRO A 19 64.93 48.92 -1.44
CA PRO A 19 66.11 49.60 -1.97
C PRO A 19 65.82 50.26 -3.33
N THR A 20 65.60 51.58 -3.31
CA THR A 20 65.38 52.38 -4.52
C THR A 20 66.67 52.48 -5.36
N MET A 21 66.56 52.22 -6.68
CA MET A 21 67.67 52.32 -7.63
C MET A 21 68.30 53.73 -7.65
N ALA A 22 69.54 53.85 -7.16
CA ALA A 22 70.35 55.06 -7.23
C ALA A 22 71.43 54.96 -8.32
N ARG A 23 71.74 56.08 -8.98
CA ARG A 23 72.44 56.11 -10.29
C ARG A 23 73.84 56.70 -10.18
N ASN A 24 74.85 55.90 -10.51
CA ASN A 24 76.22 56.24 -10.92
C ASN A 24 76.98 57.35 -10.14
N SER A 25 78.05 56.97 -9.45
CA SER A 25 79.26 57.79 -9.35
C SER A 25 80.51 56.92 -9.56
N SER A 26 81.48 57.42 -10.32
CA SER A 26 82.71 56.67 -10.64
C SER A 26 83.83 57.09 -9.70
N THR A 27 84.36 56.15 -8.91
CA THR A 27 85.57 56.34 -8.11
C THR A 27 86.32 55.00 -8.06
N ALA A 28 87.64 55.03 -8.28
CA ALA A 28 88.46 53.83 -8.30
C ALA A 28 88.54 53.17 -6.90
N PRO A 29 88.64 51.84 -6.81
CA PRO A 29 88.60 51.14 -5.53
C PRO A 29 89.87 51.39 -4.71
N HIS A 30 89.73 52.13 -3.61
CA HIS A 30 90.73 52.08 -2.55
C HIS A 30 90.69 50.69 -1.91
N HIS A 31 91.78 49.93 -2.04
CA HIS A 31 91.95 48.63 -1.39
C HIS A 31 92.14 48.78 0.13
N THR A 32 91.07 49.13 0.85
CA THR A 32 90.90 48.57 2.19
C THR A 32 90.75 47.06 2.01
N LYS A 33 91.63 46.27 2.63
CA LYS A 33 91.44 44.82 2.69
C LYS A 33 90.21 44.57 3.55
N VAL A 34 89.06 44.35 2.92
CA VAL A 34 87.91 43.78 3.61
C VAL A 34 88.31 42.38 4.06
N ASP A 35 88.42 42.20 5.37
CA ASP A 35 88.91 40.94 5.93
C ASP A 35 87.95 39.81 5.56
N ALA A 36 88.47 38.79 4.88
CA ALA A 36 87.70 37.64 4.44
C ALA A 36 87.05 36.92 5.64
N ALA A 37 87.71 36.91 6.80
CA ALA A 37 87.13 36.35 8.03
C ALA A 37 85.90 37.14 8.51
N VAL A 38 85.89 38.47 8.36
CA VAL A 38 84.75 39.32 8.74
C VAL A 38 83.57 39.11 7.79
N LEU A 39 83.81 39.02 6.47
CA LEU A 39 82.76 38.67 5.50
C LEU A 39 82.24 37.24 5.71
N GLN A 40 83.11 36.29 6.01
CA GLN A 40 82.72 34.90 6.30
C GLN A 40 81.84 34.83 7.56
N TYR A 41 82.21 35.55 8.62
CA TYR A 41 81.41 35.66 9.85
C TYR A 41 80.06 36.35 9.62
N GLN A 42 80.03 37.44 8.83
CA GLN A 42 78.77 38.10 8.46
C GLN A 42 77.84 37.19 7.65
N ASN A 43 78.38 36.48 6.66
CA ASN A 43 77.61 35.49 5.89
C ASN A 43 77.13 34.33 6.77
N GLN A 44 77.95 33.81 7.67
CA GLN A 44 77.55 32.75 8.60
C GLN A 44 76.42 33.21 9.54
N LYS A 45 76.45 34.46 10.01
CA LYS A 45 75.37 35.06 10.79
C LYS A 45 74.09 35.26 9.97
N LEU A 46 74.20 35.68 8.70
CA LEU A 46 73.05 35.79 7.79
C LEU A 46 72.42 34.42 7.49
N VAL A 47 73.23 33.38 7.31
CA VAL A 47 72.76 31.99 7.17
C VAL A 47 72.02 31.53 8.42
N GLN A 48 72.55 31.80 9.62
CA GLN A 48 71.86 31.49 10.88
C GLN A 48 70.53 32.24 11.02
N GLN A 49 70.45 33.50 10.59
CA GLN A 49 69.21 34.27 10.58
C GLN A 49 68.19 33.77 9.54
N LEU A 50 68.65 33.34 8.37
CA LEU A 50 67.81 32.69 7.36
C LEU A 50 67.27 31.35 7.85
N GLU A 51 68.07 30.53 8.52
CA GLU A 51 67.62 29.24 9.07
C GLU A 51 66.63 29.42 10.23
N SER A 52 66.84 30.42 11.10
CA SER A 52 65.83 30.83 12.09
C SER A 52 64.51 31.18 11.40
N ARG A 53 64.56 31.98 10.33
CA ARG A 53 63.35 32.42 9.61
C ARG A 53 62.66 31.33 8.81
N LYS A 54 63.39 30.37 8.26
CA LYS A 54 62.79 29.14 7.70
C LYS A 54 62.06 28.34 8.77
N ASN A 55 62.68 28.15 9.94
CA ASN A 55 62.07 27.40 11.04
C ASN A 55 60.83 28.12 11.60
N GLU A 56 60.89 29.45 11.76
CA GLU A 56 59.74 30.29 12.10
C GLU A 56 58.60 30.14 11.08
N LEU A 57 58.90 30.18 9.77
CA LEU A 57 57.91 29.99 8.71
C LEU A 57 57.33 28.56 8.69
N LEU A 58 58.15 27.53 8.84
CA LEU A 58 57.70 26.14 8.84
C LEU A 58 56.87 25.80 10.08
N CYS A 59 57.16 26.40 11.24
CA CYS A 59 56.29 26.33 12.41
C CYS A 59 54.94 27.03 12.15
N LEU A 60 54.95 28.20 11.49
CA LEU A 60 53.72 28.90 11.13
C LEU A 60 52.87 28.09 10.14
N GLU A 61 53.50 27.51 9.10
CA GLU A 61 52.86 26.66 8.10
C GLU A 61 52.22 25.40 8.72
N ILE A 62 52.89 24.77 9.70
CA ILE A 62 52.30 23.71 10.52
C ILE A 62 51.09 24.23 11.30
N THR A 63 51.19 25.38 11.98
CA THR A 63 50.06 25.92 12.76
C THR A 63 48.87 26.39 11.90
N ILE A 64 49.12 26.83 10.66
CA ILE A 64 48.07 27.16 9.68
C ILE A 64 47.33 25.87 9.31
N LYS A 65 48.06 24.83 8.91
CA LYS A 65 47.44 23.53 8.59
C LYS A 65 46.69 22.94 9.78
N GLU A 66 47.24 23.03 10.98
CA GLU A 66 46.57 22.65 12.22
C GLU A 66 45.28 23.44 12.51
N LEU A 67 45.10 24.64 11.94
CA LEU A 67 43.86 25.41 12.04
C LEU A 67 42.90 25.07 10.89
N GLU A 68 43.40 24.84 9.68
CA GLU A 68 42.64 24.34 8.53
C GLU A 68 42.00 22.97 8.85
N ASP A 69 42.78 22.00 9.35
CA ASP A 69 42.30 20.67 9.75
C ASP A 69 41.23 20.77 10.87
N LYS A 70 41.38 21.73 11.80
CA LYS A 70 40.39 21.98 12.88
C LYS A 70 39.12 22.64 12.33
N GLN A 71 39.25 23.63 11.45
CA GLN A 71 38.11 24.30 10.81
C GLN A 71 37.30 23.30 9.97
N ALA A 72 37.95 22.48 9.14
CA ALA A 72 37.28 21.42 8.38
C ALA A 72 36.48 20.48 9.31
N SER A 73 37.07 20.04 10.44
CA SER A 73 36.35 19.19 11.41
C SER A 73 35.15 19.88 12.09
N TYR A 74 35.19 21.20 12.23
CA TYR A 74 34.08 21.99 12.77
C TYR A 74 32.97 22.19 11.72
N ASP A 75 33.35 22.50 10.48
CA ASP A 75 32.44 22.65 9.35
C ASP A 75 31.73 21.31 9.04
N ASP A 76 32.44 20.18 9.03
CA ASP A 76 31.86 18.82 8.93
C ASP A 76 30.85 18.53 10.05
N THR A 77 31.18 18.92 11.29
CA THR A 77 30.28 18.78 12.45
C THR A 77 29.01 19.62 12.26
N LEU A 78 29.14 20.85 11.78
CA LEU A 78 28.01 21.78 11.64
C LEU A 78 27.17 21.45 10.39
N ILE A 79 27.77 20.94 9.31
CA ILE A 79 27.07 20.29 8.19
C ILE A 79 26.20 19.15 8.71
N SER A 80 26.77 18.28 9.56
CA SER A 80 26.04 17.14 10.15
C SER A 80 24.87 17.59 11.03
N VAL A 81 25.07 18.64 11.85
CA VAL A 81 23.98 19.24 12.65
C VAL A 81 22.88 19.84 11.76
N ASN A 82 23.24 20.53 10.67
CA ASN A 82 22.26 21.10 9.75
C ASN A 82 21.44 20.02 9.01
N GLN A 83 22.08 18.92 8.63
CA GLN A 83 21.41 17.74 8.04
C GLN A 83 20.44 17.11 9.03
N LEU A 84 20.85 16.89 10.28
CA LEU A 84 20.00 16.32 11.33
C LEU A 84 18.82 17.25 11.69
N TRP A 85 19.01 18.57 11.69
CA TRP A 85 17.91 19.51 11.93
C TRP A 85 16.91 19.52 10.77
N ASN A 86 17.39 19.43 9.52
CA ASN A 86 16.51 19.29 8.36
C ASN A 86 15.70 17.98 8.43
N GLN A 87 16.36 16.85 8.71
CA GLN A 87 15.68 15.58 8.90
C GLN A 87 14.62 15.65 10.01
N LEU A 88 14.90 16.34 11.13
CA LEU A 88 13.92 16.55 12.20
C LEU A 88 12.69 17.35 11.73
N VAL A 89 12.87 18.37 10.88
CA VAL A 89 11.75 19.15 10.31
C VAL A 89 10.96 18.29 9.32
N ASP A 90 11.63 17.57 8.43
CA ASP A 90 11.02 16.67 7.45
C ASP A 90 10.22 15.54 8.15
N ASP A 91 10.79 14.95 9.21
CA ASP A 91 10.16 13.91 10.05
C ASP A 91 8.95 14.46 10.83
N LEU A 92 9.03 15.67 11.39
CA LEU A 92 7.92 16.32 12.11
C LEU A 92 6.74 16.59 11.17
N ILE A 93 7.00 17.03 9.94
CA ILE A 93 5.97 17.23 8.92
C ILE A 93 5.33 15.90 8.51
N LEU A 94 6.15 14.87 8.26
CA LEU A 94 5.66 13.53 7.92
C LEU A 94 4.80 12.93 9.04
N LEU A 95 5.22 13.07 10.30
CA LEU A 95 4.44 12.67 11.48
C LEU A 95 3.14 13.48 11.60
N GLY A 96 3.16 14.77 11.25
CA GLY A 96 1.96 15.62 11.20
C GLY A 96 0.92 15.10 10.21
N VAL A 97 1.36 14.67 9.01
CA VAL A 97 0.48 14.04 8.01
C VAL A 97 -0.04 12.69 8.53
N GLN A 98 0.84 11.83 9.07
CA GLN A 98 0.45 10.53 9.62
C GLN A 98 -0.50 10.63 10.83
N ALA A 99 -0.42 11.71 11.60
CA ALA A 99 -1.30 11.98 12.74
C ALA A 99 -2.68 12.56 12.34
N GLY A 100 -2.99 12.69 11.05
CA GLY A 100 -4.28 13.23 10.56
C GLY A 100 -4.28 14.73 10.25
N GLY A 101 -3.13 15.40 10.26
CA GLY A 101 -3.00 16.85 10.03
C GLY A 101 -3.32 17.33 8.60
N GLY A 102 -3.58 16.39 7.68
CA GLY A 102 -4.11 16.67 6.35
C GLY A 102 -3.24 17.61 5.51
N HIS A 103 -3.90 18.51 4.78
CA HIS A 103 -3.24 19.49 3.90
C HIS A 103 -2.40 20.53 4.68
N ASN A 104 -2.79 20.89 5.91
CA ASN A 104 -2.09 21.90 6.72
C ASN A 104 -0.65 21.49 7.06
N ALA A 105 -0.42 20.19 7.31
CA ALA A 105 0.92 19.65 7.51
C ALA A 105 1.74 19.70 6.20
N LEU A 106 1.11 19.46 5.04
CA LEU A 106 1.79 19.52 3.74
C LEU A 106 2.10 20.96 3.29
N GLU A 107 1.30 21.95 3.64
CA GLU A 107 1.60 23.37 3.39
C GLU A 107 2.88 23.83 4.13
N SER A 108 3.22 23.17 5.24
CA SER A 108 4.51 23.36 5.95
C SER A 108 5.71 22.86 5.13
N LEU A 109 5.51 21.85 4.26
CA LEU A 109 6.53 21.29 3.38
C LEU A 109 6.88 22.29 2.25
N ASP A 110 5.88 22.94 1.66
CA ASP A 110 6.08 23.99 0.63
C ASP A 110 6.90 25.18 1.15
N LEU A 111 6.68 25.57 2.42
CA LEU A 111 7.47 26.59 3.10
C LEU A 111 8.95 26.21 3.24
N ALA A 112 9.26 24.95 3.59
CA ALA A 112 10.63 24.45 3.72
C ALA A 112 11.35 24.21 2.37
N ASP A 113 10.60 23.83 1.33
CA ASP A 113 11.14 23.59 -0.02
C ASP A 113 11.51 24.90 -0.74
N THR A 114 10.85 26.02 -0.39
CA THR A 114 10.99 27.31 -1.06
C THR A 114 12.27 28.07 -0.67
N SER A 115 12.78 27.91 0.55
CA SER A 115 14.01 28.59 1.01
C SER A 115 15.32 27.94 0.53
N ARG A 116 15.28 26.64 0.18
CA ARG A 116 16.46 25.84 -0.23
C ARG A 116 16.98 26.17 -1.66
N GLY A 117 16.38 27.16 -2.34
CA GLY A 117 16.42 27.32 -3.80
C GLY A 117 17.54 28.17 -4.43
N SER A 118 18.66 28.44 -3.76
CA SER A 118 19.72 29.31 -4.30
C SER A 118 21.15 28.88 -3.96
N VAL A 119 22.11 29.33 -4.77
CA VAL A 119 23.56 29.23 -4.49
C VAL A 119 24.03 30.62 -4.04
N PRO A 120 24.47 30.78 -2.77
CA PRO A 120 24.91 32.07 -2.25
C PRO A 120 26.02 32.72 -3.09
N SER A 121 25.97 34.04 -3.20
CA SER A 121 26.86 34.86 -4.04
C SER A 121 28.17 35.29 -3.34
N CYS A 122 28.38 34.80 -2.13
CA CYS A 122 29.46 35.17 -1.20
C CYS A 122 30.80 34.44 -1.48
N PRO A 123 31.89 34.82 -0.80
CA PRO A 123 33.15 34.08 -0.78
C PRO A 123 32.98 32.61 -0.34
N MET A 124 33.96 31.75 -0.68
CA MET A 124 33.91 30.31 -0.38
C MET A 124 33.87 30.04 1.12
N GLU A 125 34.52 30.91 1.89
CA GLU A 125 34.64 30.93 3.34
C GLU A 125 33.30 31.22 4.04
N GLU A 126 32.43 32.02 3.40
CA GLU A 126 31.09 32.38 3.90
C GLU A 126 29.99 31.45 3.35
N MET A 127 30.27 30.74 2.24
CA MET A 127 29.30 29.94 1.51
C MET A 127 28.66 28.83 2.36
N PHE A 128 29.35 28.33 3.39
CA PHE A 128 28.75 27.41 4.34
C PHE A 128 27.74 28.10 5.28
N LEU A 129 28.11 29.24 5.87
CA LEU A 129 27.26 30.01 6.78
C LEU A 129 26.01 30.53 6.04
N CYS A 130 26.15 31.03 4.82
CA CYS A 130 25.03 31.44 3.99
C CYS A 130 24.04 30.29 3.68
N ARG A 131 24.52 29.05 3.50
CA ARG A 131 23.66 27.86 3.36
C ARG A 131 23.02 27.39 4.67
N LEU A 132 23.65 27.65 5.81
CA LEU A 132 23.09 27.35 7.14
C LEU A 132 21.95 28.31 7.51
N LEU A 133 22.07 29.58 7.09
CA LEU A 133 21.15 30.68 7.37
C LEU A 133 20.11 30.92 6.25
N GLU A 134 20.14 30.10 5.19
CA GLU A 134 19.24 30.20 4.03
C GLU A 134 19.23 31.61 3.41
N THR A 135 20.44 32.18 3.19
CA THR A 135 20.64 33.56 2.74
C THR A 135 21.62 33.67 1.56
N ASP A 136 21.34 34.53 0.58
CA ASP A 136 22.17 34.70 -0.64
C ASP A 136 23.48 35.50 -0.42
N SER A 137 23.52 36.31 0.64
CA SER A 137 24.66 37.18 1.00
C SER A 137 24.50 37.68 2.44
N ILE A 138 25.59 37.72 3.20
CA ILE A 138 25.65 38.41 4.49
C ILE A 138 26.22 39.81 4.24
N ASP A 139 25.41 40.85 4.44
CA ASP A 139 25.92 42.23 4.38
C ASP A 139 26.96 42.45 5.50
N SER A 140 28.14 42.97 5.14
CA SER A 140 29.34 43.00 5.97
C SER A 140 29.35 44.11 7.05
N ILE A 141 28.28 44.17 7.85
CA ILE A 141 28.04 45.20 8.89
C ILE A 141 28.76 44.85 10.23
N GLY A 142 29.93 44.24 10.15
CA GLY A 142 30.82 43.96 11.29
C GLY A 142 30.40 42.77 12.17
N ASP A 143 31.40 42.17 12.82
CA ASP A 143 31.32 40.89 13.54
C ASP A 143 30.14 40.81 14.53
N ASP A 144 29.92 41.88 15.31
CA ASP A 144 28.89 41.96 16.35
C ASP A 144 27.46 41.94 15.75
N ALA A 145 27.26 42.51 14.55
CA ALA A 145 25.98 42.45 13.85
C ALA A 145 25.77 41.10 13.14
N ILE A 146 26.84 40.45 12.67
CA ILE A 146 26.78 39.10 12.08
C ILE A 146 26.35 38.09 13.16
N VAL A 147 26.90 38.17 14.38
CA VAL A 147 26.47 37.33 15.50
C VAL A 147 24.99 37.53 15.83
N ASN A 148 24.54 38.78 15.95
CA ASN A 148 23.11 39.10 16.17
C ASN A 148 22.21 38.61 15.03
N TYR A 149 22.68 38.62 13.78
CA TYR A 149 21.94 38.10 12.62
C TYR A 149 21.81 36.57 12.67
N VAL A 150 22.92 35.87 12.93
CA VAL A 150 22.95 34.41 13.12
C VAL A 150 22.01 33.99 14.24
N GLU A 151 22.09 34.64 15.41
CA GLU A 151 21.23 34.34 16.56
C GLU A 151 19.74 34.54 16.23
N LYS A 152 19.40 35.60 15.48
CA LYS A 152 18.02 35.87 15.03
C LYS A 152 17.50 34.80 14.06
N VAL A 153 18.31 34.38 13.07
CA VAL A 153 17.90 33.35 12.10
C VAL A 153 17.73 31.99 12.80
N LEU A 154 18.69 31.60 13.66
CA LEU A 154 18.59 30.37 14.45
C LEU A 154 17.39 30.39 15.41
N SER A 155 17.11 31.53 16.05
CA SER A 155 15.90 31.72 16.87
C SER A 155 14.61 31.58 16.05
N SER A 156 14.61 32.06 14.80
CA SER A 156 13.45 31.96 13.91
C SER A 156 13.20 30.52 13.47
N ARG A 157 14.27 29.78 13.10
CA ARG A 157 14.24 28.35 12.77
C ARG A 157 13.84 27.48 13.97
N HIS A 158 14.28 27.85 15.18
CA HIS A 158 13.83 27.21 16.42
C HIS A 158 12.34 27.49 16.70
N SER A 159 11.84 28.71 16.48
CA SER A 159 10.41 29.03 16.61
C SER A 159 9.58 28.16 15.66
N PHE A 160 9.93 28.12 14.37
CA PHE A 160 9.28 27.29 13.36
C PHE A 160 9.28 25.79 13.73
N THR A 161 10.41 25.25 14.18
CA THR A 161 10.50 23.84 14.63
C THR A 161 9.63 23.60 15.87
N SER A 162 9.56 24.56 16.81
CA SER A 162 8.70 24.47 18.00
C SER A 162 7.21 24.64 17.68
N GLU A 163 6.87 25.38 16.64
CA GLU A 163 5.50 25.55 16.12
C GLU A 163 5.04 24.27 15.40
N LEU A 164 5.93 23.62 14.64
CA LEU A 164 5.70 22.29 14.06
C LEU A 164 5.45 21.22 15.13
N ILE A 165 6.30 21.13 16.16
CA ILE A 165 6.10 20.22 17.31
C ILE A 165 4.72 20.46 17.94
N LYS A 166 4.34 21.73 18.14
CA LYS A 166 3.05 22.06 18.73
C LYS A 166 1.87 21.69 17.81
N SER A 167 1.97 21.94 16.50
CA SER A 167 0.90 21.54 15.56
C SER A 167 0.73 20.02 15.51
N LEU A 168 1.81 19.25 15.68
CA LEU A 168 1.76 17.80 15.81
C LEU A 168 1.08 17.38 17.13
N GLU A 169 1.40 18.02 18.26
CA GLU A 169 0.72 17.79 19.54
C GLU A 169 -0.79 18.10 19.48
N ASP A 170 -1.16 19.26 18.94
CA ASP A 170 -2.56 19.69 18.78
C ASP A 170 -3.33 18.74 17.81
N THR A 171 -2.67 18.24 16.76
CA THR A 171 -3.22 17.26 15.81
C THR A 171 -3.44 15.89 16.47
N ILE A 172 -2.44 15.37 17.20
CA ILE A 172 -2.56 14.11 17.95
C ILE A 172 -3.66 14.21 19.02
N ALA A 173 -3.84 15.38 19.65
CA ALA A 173 -4.93 15.61 20.58
C ALA A 173 -6.31 15.59 19.90
N ALA A 174 -6.44 16.17 18.70
CA ALA A 174 -7.68 16.13 17.92
C ALA A 174 -8.08 14.70 17.52
N GLU A 175 -7.15 13.91 16.99
CA GLU A 175 -7.42 12.51 16.62
C GLU A 175 -7.70 11.60 17.82
N ARG A 176 -7.09 11.87 18.99
CA ARG A 176 -7.46 11.19 20.24
C ARG A 176 -8.91 11.46 20.62
N VAL A 177 -9.35 12.72 20.60
CA VAL A 177 -10.74 13.09 20.91
C VAL A 177 -11.73 12.48 19.90
N LYS A 178 -11.38 12.46 18.60
CA LYS A 178 -12.16 11.81 17.55
C LYS A 178 -12.28 10.31 17.79
N THR A 179 -11.17 9.62 18.05
CA THR A 179 -11.10 8.18 18.37
C THR A 179 -11.89 7.84 19.64
N GLU A 180 -11.74 8.60 20.72
CA GLU A 180 -12.51 8.44 21.95
C GLU A 180 -14.02 8.64 21.70
N SER A 181 -14.41 9.60 20.85
CA SER A 181 -15.80 9.81 20.49
C SER A 181 -16.41 8.64 19.69
N MET A 182 -15.61 7.97 18.85
CA MET A 182 -16.01 6.76 18.14
C MET A 182 -16.09 5.55 19.09
N ALA A 183 -15.14 5.39 20.01
CA ALA A 183 -15.18 4.35 21.03
C ALA A 183 -16.41 4.47 21.95
N LEU A 184 -16.77 5.69 22.35
CA LEU A 184 -17.98 5.97 23.12
C LEU A 184 -19.27 5.70 22.31
N ALA A 185 -19.28 6.01 21.01
CA ALA A 185 -20.40 5.70 20.13
C ALA A 185 -20.61 4.18 19.97
N LEU A 186 -19.52 3.40 19.91
CA LEU A 186 -19.55 1.94 19.78
C LEU A 186 -19.86 1.19 21.09
N GLN A 187 -19.54 1.77 22.26
CA GLN A 187 -19.83 1.17 23.57
C GLN A 187 -21.22 1.50 24.13
N GLY A 188 -21.96 2.43 23.51
CA GLY A 188 -23.26 2.88 23.98
C GLY A 188 -24.37 1.83 23.86
N LYS A 189 -24.80 1.23 24.98
CA LYS A 189 -26.01 0.39 25.02
C LYS A 189 -27.28 1.23 24.88
N LEU A 190 -27.72 1.49 23.64
CA LEU A 190 -28.91 2.30 23.32
C LEU A 190 -29.87 1.62 22.32
N TYR A 191 -31.03 2.25 22.14
CA TYR A 191 -32.16 1.75 21.34
C TYR A 191 -31.88 1.81 19.82
N VAL A 192 -32.72 1.14 19.03
CA VAL A 192 -32.55 1.00 17.57
C VAL A 192 -32.40 2.36 16.86
N GLU A 193 -33.24 3.35 17.19
CA GLU A 193 -33.14 4.72 16.63
C GLU A 193 -31.81 5.41 16.96
N ASP A 194 -31.34 5.31 18.21
CA ASP A 194 -30.06 5.90 18.63
C ASP A 194 -28.89 5.25 17.89
N ASN A 195 -28.94 3.93 17.68
CA ASN A 195 -27.90 3.19 16.97
C ASN A 195 -27.76 3.65 15.51
N ILE A 196 -28.87 3.98 14.83
CA ILE A 196 -28.82 4.53 13.46
C ILE A 196 -28.10 5.90 13.45
N MET A 197 -28.39 6.76 14.42
CA MET A 197 -27.80 8.10 14.54
C MET A 197 -26.31 8.07 14.98
N GLN A 198 -25.92 7.11 15.82
CA GLN A 198 -24.52 6.82 16.12
C GLN A 198 -23.77 6.29 14.90
N LEU A 199 -24.38 5.37 14.13
CA LEU A 199 -23.75 4.79 12.94
C LEU A 199 -23.58 5.83 11.82
N SER A 200 -24.55 6.71 11.60
CA SER A 200 -24.40 7.82 10.63
C SER A 200 -23.31 8.80 11.05
N LYS A 201 -23.17 9.08 12.35
CA LYS A 201 -22.08 9.92 12.87
C LYS A 201 -20.70 9.29 12.65
N ILE A 202 -20.58 7.96 12.81
CA ILE A 202 -19.34 7.22 12.52
C ILE A 202 -19.04 7.23 11.02
N ASP A 203 -20.05 7.00 10.18
CA ASP A 203 -19.97 7.05 8.71
C ASP A 203 -19.55 8.45 8.21
N ASP A 204 -20.08 9.53 8.79
CA ASP A 204 -19.67 10.91 8.46
C ASP A 204 -18.22 11.21 8.90
N ILE A 205 -17.75 10.66 10.02
CA ILE A 205 -16.33 10.75 10.43
C ILE A 205 -15.43 10.01 9.42
N PHE A 206 -15.82 8.80 8.98
CA PHE A 206 -15.07 8.05 7.96
C PHE A 206 -15.08 8.72 6.58
N LYS A 207 -16.16 9.43 6.19
CA LYS A 207 -16.21 10.20 4.94
C LYS A 207 -15.22 11.37 4.94
N GLU A 208 -15.18 12.15 6.01
CA GLU A 208 -14.23 13.27 6.09
C GLU A 208 -12.79 12.76 6.17
N GLU A 209 -12.53 11.63 6.84
CA GLU A 209 -11.21 10.99 6.81
C GLU A 209 -10.82 10.51 5.40
N ALA A 210 -11.72 9.81 4.70
CA ALA A 210 -11.48 9.36 3.33
C ALA A 210 -11.30 10.52 2.33
N LYS A 211 -11.90 11.69 2.61
CA LYS A 211 -11.69 12.94 1.88
C LYS A 211 -10.32 13.55 2.19
N ASN A 212 -9.97 13.70 3.47
CA ASN A 212 -8.66 14.22 3.91
C ASN A 212 -7.49 13.39 3.36
N LEU A 213 -7.59 12.06 3.44
CA LEU A 213 -6.61 11.14 2.86
C LEU A 213 -6.48 11.31 1.34
N ARG A 214 -7.58 11.61 0.62
CA ARG A 214 -7.54 11.88 -0.82
C ARG A 214 -6.85 13.21 -1.14
N GLU A 215 -7.17 14.27 -0.40
CA GLU A 215 -6.53 15.59 -0.54
C GLU A 215 -5.02 15.50 -0.25
N VAL A 216 -4.60 14.69 0.75
CA VAL A 216 -3.21 14.34 1.04
C VAL A 216 -2.56 13.59 -0.13
N ILE A 217 -3.20 12.55 -0.66
CA ILE A 217 -2.68 11.74 -1.78
C ILE A 217 -2.52 12.58 -3.06
N ASP A 218 -3.51 13.42 -3.40
CA ASP A 218 -3.46 14.28 -4.58
C ASP A 218 -2.35 15.35 -4.45
N THR A 219 -2.15 15.91 -3.25
CA THR A 219 -1.04 16.82 -2.95
C THR A 219 0.32 16.10 -3.07
N LEU A 220 0.44 14.89 -2.53
CA LEU A 220 1.66 14.08 -2.60
C LEU A 220 2.01 13.66 -4.03
N HIS A 221 1.02 13.33 -4.85
CA HIS A 221 1.21 13.05 -6.28
C HIS A 221 1.68 14.29 -7.05
N LEU A 222 1.14 15.48 -6.74
CA LEU A 222 1.61 16.74 -7.32
C LEU A 222 3.07 17.01 -6.96
N LYS A 223 3.46 16.81 -5.69
CA LYS A 223 4.85 16.95 -5.22
C LYS A 223 5.80 15.92 -5.83
N HIS A 224 5.39 14.65 -5.91
CA HIS A 224 6.18 13.61 -6.58
C HIS A 224 6.47 13.97 -8.04
N LYS A 225 5.47 14.50 -8.76
CA LYS A 225 5.66 15.00 -10.12
C LYS A 225 6.61 16.20 -10.16
N GLU A 226 6.46 17.16 -9.26
CA GLU A 226 7.36 18.32 -9.18
C GLU A 226 8.82 17.89 -8.97
N TYR A 227 9.07 16.96 -8.04
CA TYR A 227 10.42 16.43 -7.82
C TYR A 227 10.93 15.65 -9.04
N ALA A 228 10.09 14.87 -9.73
CA ALA A 228 10.48 14.19 -10.97
C ALA A 228 10.88 15.19 -12.08
N ASP A 229 10.11 16.27 -12.26
CA ASP A 229 10.40 17.33 -13.23
C ASP A 229 11.68 18.12 -12.84
N ARG A 230 11.89 18.40 -11.53
CA ARG A 230 13.15 18.99 -11.00
C ARG A 230 14.36 18.07 -11.24
N ILE A 231 14.24 16.77 -10.94
CA ILE A 231 15.31 15.77 -11.14
C ILE A 231 15.64 15.60 -12.62
N GLN A 232 14.64 15.52 -13.50
CA GLN A 232 14.85 15.42 -14.95
C GLN A 232 15.52 16.69 -15.50
N THR A 233 15.19 17.87 -14.97
CA THR A 233 15.89 19.12 -15.27
C THR A 233 17.36 19.06 -14.84
N TYR A 234 17.64 18.62 -13.61
CA TYR A 234 19.01 18.48 -13.09
C TYR A 234 19.87 17.46 -13.86
N ILE A 235 19.30 16.31 -14.24
CA ILE A 235 19.97 15.32 -15.11
C ILE A 235 20.32 15.95 -16.46
N SER A 236 19.44 16.79 -16.99
CA SER A 236 19.64 17.47 -18.27
C SER A 236 20.75 18.53 -18.18
N SER A 237 20.78 19.35 -17.12
CA SER A 237 21.84 20.36 -16.91
C SER A 237 23.19 19.72 -16.60
N HIS A 238 23.24 18.68 -15.75
CA HIS A 238 24.48 17.94 -15.52
C HIS A 238 25.02 17.31 -16.82
N SER A 239 24.15 16.87 -17.73
CA SER A 239 24.56 16.38 -19.05
C SER A 239 25.17 17.48 -19.93
N THR A 240 24.59 18.69 -19.95
CA THR A 240 25.18 19.83 -20.66
C THR A 240 26.51 20.26 -20.04
N ASP A 241 26.59 20.37 -18.72
CA ASP A 241 27.80 20.80 -18.01
C ASP A 241 28.93 19.77 -18.19
N GLN A 242 28.63 18.47 -18.14
CA GLN A 242 29.61 17.42 -18.42
C GLN A 242 30.09 17.45 -19.89
N SER A 243 29.26 17.89 -20.84
CA SER A 243 29.68 18.10 -22.23
C SER A 243 30.56 19.34 -22.40
N GLU A 244 30.27 20.41 -21.67
CA GLU A 244 31.02 21.65 -21.67
C GLU A 244 32.41 21.48 -21.02
N ILE A 245 32.48 20.75 -19.90
CA ILE A 245 33.74 20.35 -19.26
C ILE A 245 34.60 19.49 -20.20
N LYS A 246 34.00 18.65 -21.05
CA LYS A 246 34.73 17.89 -22.09
C LYS A 246 35.23 18.81 -23.22
N ARG A 247 34.45 19.80 -23.65
CA ARG A 247 34.86 20.81 -24.64
C ARG A 247 36.05 21.64 -24.12
N LEU A 248 35.91 22.24 -22.93
CA LEU A 248 36.94 23.07 -22.31
C LEU A 248 38.23 22.29 -22.02
N ARG A 249 38.14 20.99 -21.70
CA ARG A 249 39.31 20.10 -21.58
C ARG A 249 40.04 19.94 -22.92
N GLY A 250 39.31 19.67 -24.00
CA GLY A 250 39.90 19.56 -25.34
C GLY A 250 40.59 20.85 -25.79
N GLU A 251 39.96 22.00 -25.55
CA GLU A 251 40.54 23.32 -25.85
C GLU A 251 41.79 23.61 -25.02
N LEU A 252 41.82 23.21 -23.73
CA LEU A 252 43.03 23.31 -22.91
C LEU A 252 44.15 22.41 -23.42
N GLU A 253 43.85 21.18 -23.85
CA GLU A 253 44.81 20.24 -24.44
C GLU A 253 45.37 20.75 -25.78
N GLU A 254 44.54 21.38 -26.61
CA GLU A 254 44.95 22.03 -27.86
C GLU A 254 45.86 23.25 -27.59
N ILE A 255 45.47 24.15 -26.68
CA ILE A 255 46.29 25.32 -26.29
C ILE A 255 47.63 24.87 -25.67
N MET A 256 47.65 23.80 -24.88
CA MET A 256 48.88 23.22 -24.35
C MET A 256 49.78 22.65 -25.46
N ALA A 257 49.20 22.02 -26.48
CA ALA A 257 49.94 21.52 -27.64
C ALA A 257 50.54 22.67 -28.48
N GLU A 258 49.77 23.74 -28.73
CA GLU A 258 50.26 24.95 -29.40
C GLU A 258 51.39 25.63 -28.62
N LEU A 259 51.25 25.73 -27.29
CA LEU A 259 52.28 26.31 -26.41
C LEU A 259 53.59 25.52 -26.49
N GLU A 260 53.53 24.18 -26.41
CA GLU A 260 54.73 23.35 -26.49
C GLU A 260 55.36 23.35 -27.89
N GLU A 261 54.53 23.40 -28.93
CA GLU A 261 54.97 23.61 -30.31
C GLU A 261 55.65 24.98 -30.51
N SER A 262 55.17 26.04 -29.84
CA SER A 262 55.83 27.35 -29.84
C SER A 262 57.19 27.33 -29.12
N ARG A 263 57.30 26.57 -28.01
CA ARG A 263 58.57 26.36 -27.28
C ARG A 263 59.60 25.65 -28.14
N ARG A 264 59.23 24.59 -28.87
CA ARG A 264 60.10 23.88 -29.82
C ARG A 264 60.65 24.83 -30.90
N LYS A 265 59.77 25.66 -31.48
CA LYS A 265 60.14 26.69 -32.47
C LYS A 265 61.15 27.70 -31.89
N LEU A 266 60.93 28.18 -30.67
CA LEU A 266 61.85 29.09 -29.97
C LEU A 266 63.23 28.45 -29.72
N VAL A 267 63.29 27.17 -29.31
CA VAL A 267 64.55 26.44 -29.10
C VAL A 267 65.32 26.27 -30.40
N SER A 268 64.65 25.92 -31.50
CA SER A 268 65.25 25.78 -32.83
C SER A 268 65.90 27.10 -33.31
N LEU A 269 65.18 28.22 -33.19
CA LEU A 269 65.71 29.56 -33.50
C LEU A 269 66.92 29.93 -32.62
N LYS A 270 66.90 29.58 -31.34
CA LYS A 270 68.03 29.78 -30.43
C LYS A 270 69.26 28.96 -30.82
N MET A 271 69.08 27.72 -31.29
CA MET A 271 70.19 26.89 -31.80
C MET A 271 70.79 27.44 -33.09
N GLN A 272 69.98 27.88 -34.06
CA GLN A 272 70.48 28.52 -35.29
C GLN A 272 71.31 29.78 -34.98
N LYS A 273 70.85 30.62 -34.05
CA LYS A 273 71.57 31.83 -33.62
C LYS A 273 72.95 31.50 -33.03
N ASN A 274 73.07 30.42 -32.26
CA ASN A 274 74.34 30.02 -31.64
C ASN A 274 75.35 29.50 -32.67
N LEU A 275 74.89 28.69 -33.65
CA LEU A 275 75.72 28.16 -34.73
C LEU A 275 76.37 29.26 -35.58
N ALA A 276 75.69 30.38 -35.80
CA ALA A 276 76.23 31.53 -36.53
C ALA A 276 77.36 32.29 -35.80
N SER A 277 77.59 32.04 -34.50
CA SER A 277 78.50 32.82 -33.66
C SER A 277 79.88 32.17 -33.41
N GLY A 278 80.10 30.93 -33.83
CA GLY A 278 81.26 30.12 -33.39
C GLY A 278 82.52 30.15 -34.28
N MET A 279 82.54 30.91 -35.39
CA MET A 279 83.46 30.65 -36.51
C MET A 279 84.73 31.55 -36.58
N HIS A 280 85.26 32.03 -35.45
CA HIS A 280 86.43 32.94 -35.45
C HIS A 280 87.48 32.63 -34.36
N ALA A 281 88.76 32.76 -34.76
CA ALA A 281 90.03 32.62 -34.00
C ALA A 281 90.51 31.19 -33.62
N SER A 282 91.81 30.85 -33.54
CA SER A 282 93.07 31.44 -34.08
C SER A 282 94.26 30.46 -33.92
N THR A 283 95.39 30.66 -34.62
CA THR A 283 96.57 29.74 -34.64
C THR A 283 97.93 30.47 -34.54
N PRO A 284 98.96 29.94 -33.83
CA PRO A 284 100.33 30.49 -33.78
C PRO A 284 101.46 29.59 -34.38
N PHE A 285 102.68 30.12 -34.48
CA PHE A 285 103.90 29.52 -35.08
C PHE A 285 105.14 29.75 -34.19
N ALA A 286 106.29 29.09 -34.44
CA ALA A 286 107.52 29.22 -33.62
C ALA A 286 108.85 29.19 -34.44
N VAL A 287 109.90 29.87 -33.95
CA VAL A 287 111.27 29.98 -34.55
C VAL A 287 112.34 30.17 -33.43
N ASN A 288 113.58 29.70 -33.62
CA ASN A 288 114.73 29.92 -32.72
C ASN A 288 116.09 29.83 -33.48
N GLY A 289 117.22 30.35 -32.93
CA GLY A 289 118.55 30.27 -33.56
C GLY A 289 119.71 30.94 -32.78
N SER A 290 120.97 30.59 -33.08
CA SER A 290 122.19 31.13 -32.44
C SER A 290 123.46 31.07 -33.35
N LEU A 291 124.57 31.72 -32.94
CA LEU A 291 125.81 31.89 -33.72
C LEU A 291 127.10 31.49 -32.93
N SER A 292 128.28 31.57 -33.57
CA SER A 292 129.52 30.86 -33.15
C SER A 292 130.82 31.75 -33.25
N PRO A 293 132.09 31.27 -33.27
CA PRO A 293 133.09 31.64 -32.24
C PRO A 293 134.45 32.19 -32.78
N GLU A 294 135.46 32.44 -31.91
CA GLU A 294 136.94 32.24 -32.10
C GLU A 294 137.78 32.82 -30.92
N LYS A 295 138.71 32.08 -30.26
CA LYS A 295 140.19 31.88 -30.47
C LYS A 295 141.13 33.05 -30.06
N PRO A 296 142.42 32.81 -29.72
CA PRO A 296 143.02 31.62 -29.09
C PRO A 296 144.14 31.93 -28.05
N ALA A 297 144.18 33.13 -27.45
CA ALA A 297 145.35 33.63 -26.71
C ALA A 297 145.45 33.14 -25.24
N ASP A 298 144.32 32.85 -24.61
CA ASP A 298 144.19 32.73 -23.14
C ASP A 298 144.76 31.43 -22.55
N LYS A 299 145.55 30.65 -23.30
CA LYS A 299 145.86 29.25 -23.01
C LYS A 299 146.62 28.94 -21.71
N ILE A 300 147.12 29.94 -20.97
CA ILE A 300 147.81 29.74 -19.69
C ILE A 300 146.99 30.28 -18.51
N MET A 301 146.31 31.42 -18.69
CA MET A 301 145.28 31.92 -17.77
C MET A 301 144.12 30.92 -17.72
N GLY A 302 143.62 30.59 -18.90
CA GLY A 302 142.60 29.59 -19.17
C GLY A 302 142.97 28.18 -18.72
N PHE A 303 144.25 27.78 -18.59
CA PHE A 303 144.55 26.46 -18.03
C PHE A 303 144.32 26.39 -16.51
N ARG A 304 144.32 27.55 -15.82
CA ARG A 304 143.82 27.66 -14.44
C ARG A 304 142.30 27.80 -14.42
N GLU A 305 141.74 28.70 -15.21
CA GLU A 305 140.29 28.97 -15.23
C GLU A 305 139.50 27.73 -15.69
N ILE A 306 140.01 26.94 -16.64
CA ILE A 306 139.46 25.63 -17.02
C ILE A 306 139.60 24.61 -15.88
N LYS A 307 140.69 24.62 -15.09
CA LYS A 307 140.81 23.72 -13.95
C LYS A 307 139.81 24.08 -12.85
N ASP A 308 139.71 25.36 -12.53
CA ASP A 308 138.82 25.86 -11.48
C ASP A 308 137.35 25.69 -11.93
N SER A 309 137.04 25.89 -13.22
CA SER A 309 135.75 25.56 -13.85
C SER A 309 135.47 24.05 -13.94
N ILE A 310 136.48 23.20 -14.10
CA ILE A 310 136.33 21.73 -14.00
C ILE A 310 135.95 21.31 -12.58
N GLU A 311 136.52 21.95 -11.55
CA GLU A 311 136.16 21.65 -10.17
C GLU A 311 134.79 22.25 -9.79
N GLU A 312 134.45 23.45 -10.29
CA GLU A 312 133.11 24.05 -10.17
C GLU A 312 132.03 23.21 -10.87
N THR A 313 132.24 22.79 -12.12
CA THR A 313 131.29 21.92 -12.83
C THR A 313 131.20 20.52 -12.23
N LYS A 314 132.23 20.05 -11.52
CA LYS A 314 132.23 18.81 -10.74
C LYS A 314 131.48 18.94 -9.41
N ILE A 315 131.55 20.09 -8.74
CA ILE A 315 130.70 20.42 -7.58
C ILE A 315 129.24 20.52 -8.05
N LEU A 316 128.97 21.32 -9.09
CA LEU A 316 127.63 21.43 -9.69
C LEU A 316 127.07 20.08 -10.15
N ALA A 317 127.90 19.18 -10.68
CA ALA A 317 127.48 17.82 -11.03
C ALA A 317 127.21 16.93 -9.81
N ALA A 318 127.88 17.16 -8.68
CA ALA A 318 127.60 16.47 -7.42
C ALA A 318 126.30 17.00 -6.78
N ASP A 319 126.12 18.31 -6.73
CA ASP A 319 124.89 18.96 -6.26
C ASP A 319 123.69 18.50 -7.10
N ARG A 320 123.83 18.51 -8.43
CA ARG A 320 122.81 18.02 -9.37
C ARG A 320 122.53 16.51 -9.26
N LEU A 321 123.49 15.74 -8.75
CA LEU A 321 123.32 14.32 -8.47
C LEU A 321 122.62 14.10 -7.11
N SER A 322 122.84 14.98 -6.12
CA SER A 322 122.05 15.04 -4.89
C SER A 322 120.60 15.41 -5.19
N GLU A 323 120.33 16.49 -5.92
CA GLU A 323 118.96 16.86 -6.34
C GLU A 323 118.24 15.71 -7.07
N LEU A 324 118.96 14.95 -7.90
CA LEU A 324 118.44 13.77 -8.60
C LEU A 324 118.29 12.52 -7.71
N GLN A 325 118.94 12.47 -6.55
CA GLN A 325 118.71 11.45 -5.54
C GLN A 325 117.53 11.83 -4.64
N ASP A 326 117.50 13.06 -4.13
CA ASP A 326 116.40 13.60 -3.32
C ASP A 326 115.05 13.46 -4.07
N ALA A 327 115.01 13.85 -5.35
CA ALA A 327 113.83 13.68 -6.20
C ALA A 327 113.47 12.20 -6.49
N ARG A 328 114.40 11.26 -6.40
CA ARG A 328 114.09 9.81 -6.48
C ARG A 328 113.50 9.28 -5.19
N GLU A 329 113.98 9.77 -4.05
CA GLU A 329 113.45 9.42 -2.73
C GLU A 329 112.02 9.99 -2.56
N GLU A 330 111.73 11.20 -3.06
CA GLU A 330 110.36 11.73 -3.18
C GLU A 330 109.48 10.86 -4.11
N ILE A 331 109.95 10.51 -5.31
CA ILE A 331 109.19 9.66 -6.25
C ILE A 331 108.90 8.28 -5.65
N LEU A 332 109.85 7.69 -4.90
CA LEU A 332 109.65 6.44 -4.17
C LEU A 332 108.55 6.61 -3.11
N HIS A 333 108.61 7.68 -2.31
CA HIS A 333 107.62 7.94 -1.27
C HIS A 333 106.20 8.15 -1.82
N TYR A 334 106.05 8.88 -2.93
CA TYR A 334 104.74 9.00 -3.60
C TYR A 334 104.27 7.66 -4.19
N SER A 335 105.19 6.81 -4.67
CA SER A 335 104.87 5.46 -5.13
C SER A 335 104.42 4.54 -3.99
N GLU A 336 104.97 4.68 -2.79
CA GLU A 336 104.54 3.97 -1.57
C GLU A 336 103.14 4.45 -1.14
N GLN A 337 102.93 5.75 -1.00
CA GLN A 337 101.60 6.32 -0.69
C GLN A 337 100.53 5.88 -1.70
N GLN A 338 100.87 5.87 -3.00
CA GLN A 338 99.95 5.40 -4.05
C GLN A 338 99.66 3.91 -3.90
N GLN A 339 100.65 3.09 -3.53
CA GLN A 339 100.45 1.65 -3.32
C GLN A 339 99.59 1.38 -2.09
N ASP A 340 99.76 2.12 -1.00
CA ASP A 340 98.96 1.99 0.23
C ASP A 340 97.51 2.41 -0.01
N LEU A 341 97.26 3.56 -0.65
CA LEU A 341 95.90 3.96 -1.06
C LEU A 341 95.26 2.95 -2.02
N GLN A 342 96.06 2.31 -2.89
CA GLN A 342 95.56 1.23 -3.75
C GLN A 342 95.29 -0.06 -2.99
N ASN A 343 95.96 -0.29 -1.85
CA ASN A 343 95.69 -1.44 -0.97
C ASN A 343 94.41 -1.19 -0.15
N GLU A 344 94.23 0.01 0.42
CA GLU A 344 93.00 0.41 1.11
C GLU A 344 91.77 0.33 0.19
N LEU A 345 91.88 0.81 -1.06
CA LEU A 345 90.79 0.73 -2.04
C LEU A 345 90.48 -0.71 -2.50
N LYS A 346 91.42 -1.65 -2.31
CA LYS A 346 91.23 -3.09 -2.59
C LYS A 346 90.74 -3.88 -1.38
N ASP A 347 90.80 -3.36 -0.16
CA ASP A 347 90.21 -4.03 1.00
C ASP A 347 88.69 -3.82 0.98
N GLU A 348 87.97 -4.88 0.56
CA GLU A 348 86.51 -4.91 0.59
C GLU A 348 85.93 -4.55 1.96
N LYS A 349 86.65 -4.82 3.07
CA LYS A 349 86.20 -4.46 4.42
C LYS A 349 86.29 -2.96 4.65
N PHE A 350 87.35 -2.30 4.19
CA PHE A 350 87.47 -0.86 4.25
C PHE A 350 86.35 -0.20 3.43
N VAL A 351 86.13 -0.68 2.20
CA VAL A 351 85.04 -0.22 1.33
C VAL A 351 83.66 -0.42 1.98
N GLN A 352 83.38 -1.59 2.57
CA GLN A 352 82.12 -1.87 3.27
C GLN A 352 81.94 -1.03 4.54
N SER A 353 83.03 -0.72 5.25
CA SER A 353 83.02 0.18 6.43
C SER A 353 82.94 1.67 6.08
N SER A 354 83.09 2.04 4.80
CA SER A 354 83.06 3.42 4.35
C SER A 354 81.67 4.03 4.53
N ARG A 355 81.61 5.24 5.10
CA ARG A 355 80.37 6.00 5.35
C ARG A 355 79.46 6.15 4.12
N LEU A 356 80.03 6.17 2.92
CA LEU A 356 79.25 6.23 1.67
C LEU A 356 78.59 4.89 1.34
N TYR A 357 79.26 3.77 1.62
CA TYR A 357 78.72 2.42 1.43
C TYR A 357 77.65 2.11 2.47
N THR A 358 77.89 2.45 3.75
CA THR A 358 76.89 2.23 4.82
C THR A 358 75.62 3.01 4.52
N LEU A 359 75.72 4.31 4.19
CA LEU A 359 74.56 5.14 3.84
C LEU A 359 73.75 4.56 2.66
N LEU A 360 74.42 4.04 1.62
CA LEU A 360 73.76 3.41 0.48
C LEU A 360 73.12 2.06 0.86
N SER A 361 73.75 1.30 1.77
CA SER A 361 73.21 0.06 2.31
C SER A 361 71.96 0.32 3.17
N ASP A 362 72.00 1.34 4.04
CA ASP A 362 70.88 1.75 4.90
C ASP A 362 69.68 2.20 4.05
N GLN A 363 69.92 2.99 2.99
CA GLN A 363 68.89 3.37 2.02
C GLN A 363 68.32 2.15 1.28
N LEU A 364 69.15 1.21 0.84
CA LEU A 364 68.70 -0.01 0.17
C LEU A 364 67.90 -0.93 1.11
N GLN A 365 68.25 -1.00 2.40
CA GLN A 365 67.48 -1.72 3.41
C GLN A 365 66.12 -1.05 3.66
N HIS A 366 66.06 0.28 3.73
CA HIS A 366 64.81 1.04 3.85
C HIS A 366 63.86 0.77 2.67
N TRP A 367 64.32 0.89 1.43
CA TRP A 367 63.50 0.62 0.25
C TRP A 367 63.04 -0.85 0.18
N ASN A 368 63.88 -1.81 0.56
CA ASN A 368 63.47 -3.22 0.64
C ASN A 368 62.38 -3.45 1.70
N ALA A 369 62.48 -2.82 2.87
CA ALA A 369 61.47 -2.92 3.92
C ALA A 369 60.13 -2.31 3.48
N GLU A 370 60.15 -1.20 2.75
CA GLU A 370 58.95 -0.55 2.21
C GLU A 370 58.31 -1.38 1.08
N VAL A 371 59.11 -1.99 0.20
CA VAL A 371 58.61 -2.92 -0.84
C VAL A 371 57.91 -4.13 -0.22
N GLU A 372 58.46 -4.72 0.85
CA GLU A 372 57.80 -5.83 1.55
C GLU A 372 56.53 -5.39 2.30
N GLN A 373 56.44 -4.14 2.78
CA GLN A 373 55.20 -3.58 3.34
C GLN A 373 54.10 -3.43 2.27
N TYR A 374 54.42 -2.83 1.11
CA TYR A 374 53.46 -2.71 0.01
C TYR A 374 53.01 -4.06 -0.56
N LYS A 375 53.91 -5.05 -0.57
CA LYS A 375 53.63 -6.43 -0.95
C LYS A 375 52.67 -7.10 0.05
N ALA A 376 52.91 -6.99 1.35
CA ALA A 376 52.00 -7.51 2.38
C ALA A 376 50.61 -6.85 2.32
N LEU A 377 50.53 -5.53 2.05
CA LEU A 377 49.27 -4.83 1.80
C LEU A 377 48.55 -5.34 0.55
N THR A 378 49.30 -5.62 -0.53
CA THR A 378 48.76 -6.16 -1.78
C THR A 378 48.21 -7.58 -1.58
N ASP A 379 48.93 -8.43 -0.87
CA ASP A 379 48.50 -9.80 -0.53
C ASP A 379 47.22 -9.77 0.33
N ALA A 380 47.12 -8.86 1.31
CA ALA A 380 45.93 -8.66 2.12
C ALA A 380 44.71 -8.23 1.29
N LEU A 381 44.85 -7.17 0.47
CA LEU A 381 43.80 -6.71 -0.46
C LEU A 381 43.39 -7.79 -1.46
N GLN A 382 44.32 -8.65 -1.87
CA GLN A 382 44.02 -9.80 -2.73
C GLN A 382 43.22 -10.87 -1.99
N THR A 383 43.48 -11.13 -0.70
CA THR A 383 42.63 -12.01 0.12
C THR A 383 41.23 -11.44 0.34
N ASP A 384 41.10 -10.14 0.64
CA ASP A 384 39.80 -9.48 0.82
C ASP A 384 38.97 -9.53 -0.47
N ARG A 385 39.60 -9.31 -1.63
CA ARG A 385 38.94 -9.46 -2.94
C ARG A 385 38.36 -10.87 -3.16
N PHE A 386 39.02 -11.92 -2.68
CA PHE A 386 38.47 -13.28 -2.76
C PHE A 386 37.28 -13.49 -1.81
N LEU A 387 37.30 -12.88 -0.62
CA LEU A 387 36.17 -12.92 0.33
C LEU A 387 34.96 -12.16 -0.22
N VAL A 388 35.17 -10.95 -0.75
CA VAL A 388 34.11 -10.14 -1.39
C VAL A 388 33.50 -10.88 -2.58
N MET A 389 34.31 -11.41 -3.51
CA MET A 389 33.81 -12.18 -4.66
C MET A 389 33.06 -13.46 -4.24
N ARG A 390 33.43 -14.08 -3.11
CA ARG A 390 32.69 -15.23 -2.56
C ARG A 390 31.32 -14.78 -2.02
N ARG A 391 31.26 -13.64 -1.32
CA ARG A 391 30.02 -13.10 -0.76
C ARG A 391 29.08 -12.57 -1.85
N GLU A 392 29.61 -11.92 -2.87
CA GLU A 392 28.89 -11.52 -4.10
C GLU A 392 28.17 -12.71 -4.74
N LYS A 393 28.88 -13.84 -4.95
CA LYS A 393 28.29 -15.07 -5.50
C LYS A 393 27.23 -15.70 -4.59
N GLU A 394 27.42 -15.65 -3.27
CA GLU A 394 26.40 -16.09 -2.31
C GLU A 394 25.14 -15.22 -2.36
N LEU A 395 25.29 -13.90 -2.53
CA LEU A 395 24.18 -12.96 -2.64
C LEU A 395 23.44 -13.10 -3.98
N ASN A 396 24.16 -13.30 -5.10
CA ASN A 396 23.54 -13.54 -6.41
C ASN A 396 22.70 -14.84 -6.41
N LEU A 397 23.23 -15.94 -5.86
CA LEU A 397 22.46 -17.19 -5.71
C LEU A 397 21.22 -17.01 -4.83
N LYS A 398 21.28 -16.13 -3.82
CA LYS A 398 20.11 -15.78 -3.00
C LYS A 398 19.09 -14.94 -3.77
N ALA A 399 19.54 -13.97 -4.56
CA ALA A 399 18.68 -13.18 -5.45
C ALA A 399 17.97 -14.07 -6.48
N GLU A 400 18.71 -14.94 -7.18
CA GLU A 400 18.15 -15.94 -8.10
C GLU A 400 17.10 -16.84 -7.42
N SER A 401 17.35 -17.27 -6.17
CA SER A 401 16.37 -18.07 -5.41
C SER A 401 15.13 -17.28 -4.97
N ALA A 402 15.28 -15.98 -4.65
CA ALA A 402 14.18 -15.10 -4.27
C ALA A 402 13.32 -14.72 -5.49
N ASP A 403 13.94 -14.52 -6.65
CA ASP A 403 13.24 -14.29 -7.91
C ASP A 403 12.50 -15.57 -8.36
N ALA A 404 13.11 -16.75 -8.21
CA ALA A 404 12.42 -18.02 -8.43
C ALA A 404 11.21 -18.20 -7.50
N ALA A 405 11.34 -17.83 -6.22
CA ALA A 405 10.22 -17.84 -5.28
C ALA A 405 9.11 -16.84 -5.65
N ARG A 406 9.47 -15.62 -6.10
CA ARG A 406 8.50 -14.62 -6.55
C ARG A 406 7.70 -15.11 -7.77
N ASN A 407 8.37 -15.65 -8.78
CA ASN A 407 7.69 -16.24 -9.95
C ASN A 407 6.71 -17.37 -9.59
N ILE A 408 6.94 -18.09 -8.48
CA ILE A 408 5.99 -19.11 -7.98
C ILE A 408 4.77 -18.46 -7.31
N ILE A 409 4.98 -17.36 -6.59
CA ILE A 409 3.90 -16.56 -5.97
C ILE A 409 3.06 -15.89 -7.06
N ASP A 410 3.68 -15.19 -8.01
CA ASP A 410 2.98 -14.52 -9.13
C ASP A 410 2.12 -15.50 -9.96
N ASN A 411 2.58 -16.75 -10.11
CA ASN A 411 1.85 -17.84 -10.77
C ASN A 411 0.75 -18.46 -9.87
N ALA A 412 0.86 -18.36 -8.55
CA ALA A 412 -0.20 -18.75 -7.62
C ALA A 412 -1.31 -17.68 -7.58
N ASP A 413 -0.94 -16.40 -7.51
CA ASP A 413 -1.87 -15.27 -7.44
C ASP A 413 -2.71 -15.16 -8.73
N SER A 414 -2.08 -15.24 -9.90
CA SER A 414 -2.80 -15.30 -11.19
C SER A 414 -3.69 -16.53 -11.34
N ARG A 415 -3.40 -17.63 -10.63
CA ARG A 415 -4.29 -18.80 -10.54
C ARG A 415 -5.43 -18.60 -9.53
N ILE A 416 -5.24 -17.80 -8.50
CA ILE A 416 -6.31 -17.36 -7.58
C ILE A 416 -7.27 -16.45 -8.33
N GLU A 417 -6.80 -15.44 -9.07
CA GLU A 417 -7.63 -14.57 -9.92
C GLU A 417 -8.49 -15.37 -10.91
N GLU A 418 -7.92 -16.39 -11.57
CA GLU A 418 -8.66 -17.27 -12.49
C GLU A 418 -9.77 -18.08 -11.78
N LEU A 419 -9.51 -18.53 -10.55
CA LEU A 419 -10.46 -19.27 -9.73
C LEU A 419 -11.56 -18.38 -9.14
N GLU A 420 -11.24 -17.15 -8.74
CA GLU A 420 -12.22 -16.15 -8.30
C GLU A 420 -13.15 -15.75 -9.44
N LEU A 421 -12.62 -15.54 -10.66
CA LEU A 421 -13.42 -15.28 -11.85
C LEU A 421 -14.36 -16.45 -12.18
N GLN A 422 -13.88 -17.70 -12.03
CA GLN A 422 -14.71 -18.90 -12.20
C GLN A 422 -15.79 -19.02 -11.12
N LEU A 423 -15.47 -18.73 -9.86
CA LEU A 423 -16.43 -18.72 -8.75
C LEU A 423 -17.51 -17.65 -8.98
N GLN A 424 -17.13 -16.43 -9.36
CA GLN A 424 -18.07 -15.36 -9.66
C GLN A 424 -18.99 -15.72 -10.84
N LYS A 425 -18.44 -16.35 -11.89
CA LYS A 425 -19.23 -16.89 -13.00
C LYS A 425 -20.23 -17.96 -12.54
N CYS A 426 -19.82 -18.90 -11.70
CA CYS A 426 -20.71 -19.92 -11.14
C CYS A 426 -21.79 -19.35 -10.21
N ILE A 427 -21.49 -18.27 -9.47
CA ILE A 427 -22.50 -17.55 -8.67
C ILE A 427 -23.55 -16.90 -9.58
N ILE A 428 -23.13 -16.26 -10.68
CA ILE A 428 -24.06 -15.70 -11.68
C ILE A 428 -24.91 -16.82 -12.29
N GLU A 429 -24.29 -17.91 -12.77
CA GLU A 429 -25.00 -19.05 -13.38
C GLU A 429 -25.99 -19.72 -12.41
N ARG A 430 -25.66 -19.81 -11.10
CA ARG A 430 -26.56 -20.31 -10.06
C ARG A 430 -27.76 -19.39 -9.90
N ASN A 431 -27.55 -18.09 -9.72
CA ASN A 431 -28.64 -17.11 -9.54
C ASN A 431 -29.56 -17.08 -10.77
N ASP A 432 -28.98 -17.21 -11.96
CA ASP A 432 -29.69 -17.32 -13.24
C ASP A 432 -30.58 -18.58 -13.34
N LEU A 433 -30.19 -19.68 -12.69
CA LEU A 433 -30.97 -20.92 -12.62
C LEU A 433 -32.04 -20.85 -11.51
N GLU A 434 -31.72 -20.22 -10.39
CA GLU A 434 -32.64 -19.97 -9.28
C GLU A 434 -33.84 -19.12 -9.71
N ILE A 435 -33.61 -18.05 -10.47
CA ILE A 435 -34.69 -17.23 -11.09
C ILE A 435 -35.57 -18.09 -12.01
N LYS A 436 -34.97 -18.89 -12.89
CA LYS A 436 -35.72 -19.76 -13.83
C LYS A 436 -36.50 -20.87 -13.11
N MET A 437 -36.02 -21.34 -11.97
CA MET A 437 -36.71 -22.31 -11.11
C MET A 437 -37.94 -21.67 -10.45
N GLU A 438 -37.79 -20.46 -9.88
CA GLU A 438 -38.89 -19.71 -9.28
C GLU A 438 -39.95 -19.33 -10.33
N GLU A 439 -39.56 -18.90 -11.53
CA GLU A 439 -40.48 -18.69 -12.66
C GLU A 439 -41.29 -19.96 -12.98
N ALA A 440 -40.64 -21.12 -13.02
CA ALA A 440 -41.29 -22.41 -13.29
C ALA A 440 -42.23 -22.86 -12.15
N ILE A 441 -41.87 -22.62 -10.89
CA ILE A 441 -42.73 -22.90 -9.72
C ILE A 441 -43.98 -22.01 -9.76
N GLN A 442 -43.83 -20.72 -10.06
CA GLN A 442 -44.97 -19.82 -10.22
C GLN A 442 -45.86 -20.21 -11.40
N ASP A 443 -45.29 -20.62 -12.54
CA ASP A 443 -46.07 -21.10 -13.68
C ASP A 443 -46.75 -22.46 -13.43
N ALA A 444 -46.19 -23.34 -12.61
CA ALA A 444 -46.89 -24.53 -12.13
C ALA A 444 -48.13 -24.13 -11.31
N GLY A 445 -47.98 -23.28 -10.29
CA GLY A 445 -49.10 -22.80 -9.47
C GLY A 445 -50.18 -22.06 -10.28
N ARG A 446 -49.78 -21.24 -11.27
CA ARG A 446 -50.72 -20.60 -12.22
C ARG A 446 -51.49 -21.64 -13.06
N ASN A 447 -50.86 -22.75 -13.43
CA ASN A 447 -51.51 -23.83 -14.19
C ASN A 447 -52.46 -24.67 -13.34
N ASP A 448 -52.13 -24.90 -12.06
CA ASP A 448 -52.99 -25.62 -11.11
C ASP A 448 -54.25 -24.81 -10.77
N ILE A 449 -54.11 -23.52 -10.44
CA ILE A 449 -55.25 -22.59 -10.28
C ILE A 449 -56.13 -22.59 -11.55
N LYS A 450 -55.51 -22.63 -12.73
CA LYS A 450 -56.21 -22.72 -14.03
C LYS A 450 -56.81 -24.11 -14.30
N ALA A 451 -56.38 -25.17 -13.61
CA ALA A 451 -57.03 -26.48 -13.63
C ALA A 451 -58.25 -26.48 -12.70
N GLU A 452 -58.12 -25.96 -11.47
CA GLU A 452 -59.23 -25.80 -10.52
C GLU A 452 -60.36 -24.94 -11.09
N PHE A 453 -60.06 -23.79 -11.69
CA PHE A 453 -61.07 -22.97 -12.38
C PHE A 453 -61.78 -23.73 -13.52
N ARG A 454 -61.10 -24.65 -14.22
CA ARG A 454 -61.74 -25.50 -15.24
C ARG A 454 -62.63 -26.59 -14.62
N VAL A 455 -62.26 -27.14 -13.46
CA VAL A 455 -63.10 -28.07 -12.70
C VAL A 455 -64.34 -27.33 -12.16
N MET A 456 -64.17 -26.18 -11.52
CA MET A 456 -65.27 -25.34 -11.02
C MET A 456 -66.22 -24.91 -12.14
N ALA A 457 -65.71 -24.43 -13.27
CA ALA A 457 -66.53 -24.07 -14.43
C ALA A 457 -67.30 -25.27 -15.01
N SER A 458 -66.69 -26.46 -15.02
CA SER A 458 -67.34 -27.70 -15.46
C SER A 458 -68.44 -28.15 -14.49
N ALA A 459 -68.22 -28.01 -13.18
CA ALA A 459 -69.22 -28.27 -12.15
C ALA A 459 -70.40 -27.29 -12.25
N LEU A 460 -70.15 -25.99 -12.32
CA LEU A 460 -71.18 -24.95 -12.49
C LEU A 460 -71.99 -25.15 -13.79
N SER A 461 -71.33 -25.52 -14.89
CA SER A 461 -72.01 -25.84 -16.15
C SER A 461 -72.93 -27.07 -16.02
N LYS A 462 -72.50 -28.10 -15.28
CA LYS A 462 -73.30 -29.28 -14.98
C LYS A 462 -74.50 -28.94 -14.08
N GLU A 463 -74.31 -28.18 -13.00
CA GLU A 463 -75.40 -27.75 -12.12
C GLU A 463 -76.41 -26.86 -12.87
N MET A 464 -75.94 -25.94 -13.72
CA MET A 464 -76.79 -25.14 -14.60
C MET A 464 -77.62 -26.03 -15.55
N GLY A 465 -77.00 -27.03 -16.19
CA GLY A 465 -77.72 -27.99 -17.03
C GLY A 465 -78.72 -28.87 -16.26
N MET A 466 -78.44 -29.21 -15.00
CA MET A 466 -79.39 -29.93 -14.14
C MET A 466 -80.56 -29.04 -13.70
N MET A 467 -80.30 -27.77 -13.37
CA MET A 467 -81.36 -26.79 -13.07
C MET A 467 -82.23 -26.50 -14.30
N GLU A 468 -81.65 -26.39 -15.50
CA GLU A 468 -82.40 -26.23 -16.75
C GLU A 468 -83.25 -27.48 -17.07
N ALA A 469 -82.70 -28.68 -16.87
CA ALA A 469 -83.45 -29.92 -17.00
C ALA A 469 -84.60 -30.04 -15.97
N GLN A 470 -84.40 -29.60 -14.74
CA GLN A 470 -85.48 -29.50 -13.74
C GLN A 470 -86.54 -28.49 -14.17
N LEU A 471 -86.13 -27.27 -14.58
CA LEU A 471 -87.03 -26.22 -15.05
C LEU A 471 -87.89 -26.67 -16.23
N ASN A 472 -87.32 -27.44 -17.16
CA ASN A 472 -88.06 -27.97 -18.30
C ASN A 472 -89.06 -29.08 -17.88
N ARG A 473 -88.71 -29.97 -16.93
CA ARG A 473 -89.70 -30.89 -16.32
C ARG A 473 -90.83 -30.14 -15.62
N TRP A 474 -90.52 -29.09 -14.85
CA TRP A 474 -91.55 -28.27 -14.19
C TRP A 474 -92.47 -27.59 -15.22
N LYS A 475 -91.95 -27.14 -16.37
CA LYS A 475 -92.77 -26.67 -17.50
C LYS A 475 -93.64 -27.79 -18.06
N GLU A 476 -93.09 -28.98 -18.33
CA GLU A 476 -93.82 -30.13 -18.88
C GLU A 476 -95.00 -30.52 -17.97
N THR A 477 -94.75 -30.72 -16.67
CA THR A 477 -95.80 -31.01 -15.67
C THR A 477 -96.82 -29.88 -15.54
N ALA A 478 -96.42 -28.61 -15.72
CA ALA A 478 -97.36 -27.49 -15.74
C ALA A 478 -98.27 -27.50 -16.98
N HIS A 479 -97.76 -27.87 -18.17
CA HIS A 479 -98.59 -28.03 -19.37
C HIS A 479 -99.54 -29.23 -19.24
N GLU A 480 -99.06 -30.35 -18.68
CA GLU A 480 -99.89 -31.52 -18.39
C GLU A 480 -101.02 -31.18 -17.41
N ALA A 481 -100.72 -30.45 -16.33
CA ALA A 481 -101.71 -29.98 -15.36
C ALA A 481 -102.74 -28.99 -15.97
N ILE A 482 -102.33 -28.18 -16.96
CA ILE A 482 -103.25 -27.31 -17.73
C ILE A 482 -104.16 -28.18 -18.61
N SER A 483 -103.62 -29.15 -19.35
CA SER A 483 -104.39 -30.06 -20.21
C SER A 483 -105.41 -30.87 -19.40
N LEU A 484 -105.01 -31.44 -18.26
CA LEU A 484 -105.91 -32.17 -17.35
C LEU A 484 -106.99 -31.25 -16.74
N ARG A 485 -106.68 -29.97 -16.51
CA ARG A 485 -107.66 -28.96 -16.05
C ARG A 485 -108.67 -28.59 -17.13
N GLU A 486 -108.24 -28.53 -18.39
CA GLU A 486 -109.13 -28.33 -19.55
C GLU A 486 -110.03 -29.54 -19.76
N GLU A 487 -109.49 -30.76 -19.74
CA GLU A 487 -110.27 -32.01 -19.77
C GLU A 487 -111.31 -32.05 -18.63
N ALA A 488 -110.89 -31.79 -17.38
CA ALA A 488 -111.79 -31.75 -16.23
C ALA A 488 -112.90 -30.70 -16.37
N GLN A 489 -112.63 -29.55 -17.00
CA GLN A 489 -113.64 -28.54 -17.28
C GLN A 489 -114.61 -29.01 -18.37
N THR A 490 -114.15 -29.63 -19.47
CA THR A 490 -115.06 -30.20 -20.48
C THR A 490 -115.95 -31.32 -19.92
N LEU A 491 -115.40 -32.19 -19.06
CA LEU A 491 -116.17 -33.24 -18.37
C LEU A 491 -117.22 -32.67 -17.42
N LYS A 492 -116.89 -31.57 -16.72
CA LYS A 492 -117.82 -30.83 -15.87
C LYS A 492 -118.94 -30.17 -16.67
N ASP A 493 -118.64 -29.61 -17.85
CA ASP A 493 -119.64 -29.01 -18.72
C ASP A 493 -120.59 -30.08 -19.29
N VAL A 494 -120.07 -31.23 -19.74
CA VAL A 494 -120.86 -32.41 -20.14
C VAL A 494 -121.72 -32.94 -18.99
N LEU A 495 -121.20 -32.97 -17.74
CA LEU A 495 -121.97 -33.31 -16.55
C LEU A 495 -123.10 -32.30 -16.29
N SER A 496 -122.86 -31.01 -16.53
CA SER A 496 -123.89 -29.97 -16.40
C SER A 496 -124.99 -30.16 -17.44
N ASP A 497 -124.65 -30.48 -18.69
CA ASP A 497 -125.60 -30.77 -19.76
C ASP A 497 -126.40 -32.05 -19.49
N LYS A 498 -125.77 -33.09 -18.94
CA LYS A 498 -126.47 -34.31 -18.49
C LYS A 498 -127.38 -34.06 -17.30
N THR A 499 -126.98 -33.18 -16.38
CA THR A 499 -127.84 -32.74 -15.27
C THR A 499 -129.04 -31.94 -15.78
N ASN A 500 -128.85 -31.05 -16.76
CA ASN A 500 -129.92 -30.28 -17.39
C ASN A 500 -130.82 -31.17 -18.28
N GLN A 501 -130.28 -32.21 -18.92
CA GLN A 501 -131.08 -33.24 -19.59
C GLN A 501 -131.91 -34.04 -18.58
N GLY A 502 -131.35 -34.40 -17.43
CA GLY A 502 -132.09 -35.04 -16.34
C GLY A 502 -133.22 -34.19 -15.78
N LYS A 503 -133.01 -32.88 -15.62
CA LYS A 503 -134.08 -31.92 -15.25
C LYS A 503 -135.20 -31.88 -16.29
N ARG A 504 -134.89 -31.72 -17.58
CA ARG A 504 -135.89 -31.73 -18.66
C ARG A 504 -136.69 -33.02 -18.72
N LEU A 505 -136.06 -34.18 -18.53
CA LEU A 505 -136.77 -35.46 -18.44
C LEU A 505 -137.65 -35.57 -17.19
N ALA A 506 -137.22 -35.01 -16.05
CA ALA A 506 -138.05 -34.93 -14.85
C ALA A 506 -139.23 -33.95 -15.00
N GLU A 507 -139.05 -32.86 -15.75
CA GLU A 507 -140.08 -31.90 -16.14
C GLU A 507 -141.10 -32.55 -17.10
N GLU A 508 -140.64 -33.23 -18.16
CA GLU A 508 -141.50 -34.05 -19.06
C GLU A 508 -142.27 -35.13 -18.29
N CYS A 509 -141.63 -35.85 -17.36
CA CYS A 509 -142.32 -36.80 -16.50
C CYS A 509 -143.33 -36.13 -15.55
N ALA A 510 -143.06 -34.91 -15.07
CA ALA A 510 -144.00 -34.16 -14.24
C ALA A 510 -145.21 -33.68 -15.06
N GLU A 511 -145.00 -33.23 -16.31
CA GLU A 511 -146.07 -32.89 -17.25
C GLU A 511 -146.91 -34.12 -17.61
N GLN A 512 -146.28 -35.27 -17.90
CA GLN A 512 -147.00 -36.54 -18.09
C GLN A 512 -147.77 -36.97 -16.84
N ILE A 513 -147.26 -36.72 -15.63
CA ILE A 513 -148.02 -36.96 -14.38
C ILE A 513 -149.21 -35.99 -14.24
N VAL A 514 -149.10 -34.75 -14.71
CA VAL A 514 -150.22 -33.79 -14.77
C VAL A 514 -151.24 -34.19 -15.84
N GLU A 515 -150.81 -34.70 -16.98
CA GLU A 515 -151.69 -35.25 -18.02
C GLU A 515 -152.39 -36.54 -17.57
N ILE A 516 -151.67 -37.45 -16.89
CA ILE A 516 -152.28 -38.62 -16.24
C ILE A 516 -153.29 -38.20 -15.16
N LYS A 517 -153.07 -37.08 -14.45
CA LYS A 517 -154.05 -36.50 -13.52
C LYS A 517 -155.25 -35.88 -14.25
N SER A 518 -155.07 -35.21 -15.39
CA SER A 518 -156.19 -34.63 -16.16
C SER A 518 -157.03 -35.72 -16.84
N LEU A 519 -156.39 -36.77 -17.36
CA LEU A 519 -157.05 -37.98 -17.87
C LEU A 519 -157.77 -38.75 -16.77
N LYS A 520 -157.21 -38.84 -15.55
CA LYS A 520 -157.94 -39.34 -14.38
C LYS A 520 -159.15 -38.47 -14.05
N GLY A 521 -159.02 -37.14 -14.06
CA GLY A 521 -160.14 -36.22 -13.89
C GLY A 521 -161.23 -36.33 -14.98
N LEU A 522 -160.85 -36.71 -16.21
CA LEU A 522 -161.79 -37.02 -17.29
C LEU A 522 -162.50 -38.37 -17.05
N ILE A 523 -161.77 -39.38 -16.56
CA ILE A 523 -162.36 -40.67 -16.14
C ILE A 523 -163.30 -40.47 -14.94
N GLU A 524 -162.94 -39.62 -13.97
CA GLU A 524 -163.81 -39.24 -12.84
C GLU A 524 -165.06 -38.49 -13.30
N LYS A 525 -164.98 -37.64 -14.33
CA LYS A 525 -166.17 -37.03 -14.96
C LYS A 525 -167.07 -38.08 -15.62
N LEU A 526 -166.51 -38.99 -16.41
CA LEU A 526 -167.29 -40.06 -17.06
C LEU A 526 -167.85 -41.07 -16.04
N GLN A 527 -167.18 -41.27 -14.91
CA GLN A 527 -167.71 -42.01 -13.77
C GLN A 527 -168.81 -41.23 -13.02
N LYS A 528 -168.71 -39.89 -12.94
CA LYS A 528 -169.79 -39.03 -12.44
C LYS A 528 -171.03 -39.09 -13.32
N GLU A 529 -170.92 -38.93 -14.63
CA GLU A 529 -172.08 -39.04 -15.54
C GLU A 529 -172.74 -40.43 -15.45
N LYS A 530 -171.94 -41.49 -15.31
CA LYS A 530 -172.43 -42.86 -15.03
C LYS A 530 -173.15 -42.95 -13.67
N LEU A 531 -172.63 -42.29 -12.63
CA LEU A 531 -173.22 -42.31 -11.29
C LEU A 531 -174.44 -41.39 -11.18
N GLU A 532 -174.52 -40.28 -11.90
CA GLU A 532 -175.67 -39.36 -11.88
C GLU A 532 -176.91 -40.01 -12.51
N LEU A 533 -176.72 -40.88 -13.52
CA LEU A 533 -177.76 -41.80 -14.02
C LEU A 533 -178.15 -42.93 -13.04
N GLN A 534 -177.33 -43.20 -12.01
CA GLN A 534 -177.60 -44.18 -10.95
C GLN A 534 -178.19 -43.52 -9.68
N ILE A 535 -177.88 -42.24 -9.44
CA ILE A 535 -178.30 -41.44 -8.28
C ILE A 535 -179.73 -40.89 -8.45
N PHE A 536 -180.24 -40.79 -9.68
CA PHE A 536 -181.68 -40.67 -9.92
C PHE A 536 -182.49 -41.91 -9.50
N LEU A 537 -181.82 -42.99 -9.08
CA LEU A 537 -182.42 -44.27 -8.70
C LEU A 537 -182.36 -44.56 -7.18
N ASP A 538 -181.58 -43.80 -6.38
CA ASP A 538 -181.66 -43.88 -4.91
C ASP A 538 -181.23 -42.57 -4.21
N MET A 539 -181.98 -42.21 -3.17
CA MET A 539 -181.70 -41.06 -2.29
C MET A 539 -180.69 -41.42 -1.18
N TYR A 540 -180.18 -40.41 -0.46
CA TYR A 540 -179.35 -40.46 0.77
C TYR A 540 -177.82 -40.72 0.61
N GLY A 541 -176.99 -39.94 1.33
CA GLY A 541 -175.59 -40.31 1.69
C GLY A 541 -174.53 -39.18 1.65
N GLN A 542 -174.11 -38.65 2.81
CA GLN A 542 -173.23 -37.47 2.99
C GLN A 542 -171.69 -37.70 2.85
N GLU A 543 -170.99 -36.81 2.12
CA GLU A 543 -169.98 -35.78 2.55
C GLU A 543 -168.70 -36.07 3.43
N GLY A 544 -167.53 -35.50 3.06
CA GLY A 544 -166.24 -35.40 3.82
C GLY A 544 -164.94 -35.60 2.95
N TYR A 545 -163.75 -34.94 3.00
CA TYR A 545 -163.04 -33.86 3.76
C TYR A 545 -162.03 -34.25 4.89
N ASP A 546 -160.80 -33.67 5.09
CA ASP A 546 -159.87 -32.81 4.28
C ASP A 546 -158.44 -32.55 4.92
N ASN A 547 -157.40 -32.16 4.12
CA ASN A 547 -156.13 -31.38 4.40
C ASN A 547 -155.11 -31.77 5.56
N ARG A 548 -153.95 -31.11 5.86
CA ARG A 548 -152.78 -30.55 5.08
C ARG A 548 -151.59 -29.94 5.92
N ASP A 549 -150.38 -29.88 5.33
CA ASP A 549 -149.09 -29.13 5.57
C ASP A 549 -148.88 -28.09 6.70
N VAL A 550 -147.65 -28.10 7.30
CA VAL A 550 -146.79 -26.94 7.77
C VAL A 550 -145.32 -27.44 7.80
N MET A 551 -144.20 -26.78 7.46
CA MET A 551 -143.83 -25.47 6.86
C MET A 551 -143.07 -24.38 7.70
N GLU A 552 -142.40 -24.68 8.83
CA GLU A 552 -141.74 -23.65 9.70
C GLU A 552 -140.20 -23.74 9.94
N ILE A 553 -139.48 -24.72 9.37
CA ILE A 553 -138.12 -25.08 9.86
C ILE A 553 -136.95 -24.20 9.35
N ARG A 554 -137.12 -23.38 8.29
CA ARG A 554 -135.98 -22.81 7.54
C ARG A 554 -135.37 -21.48 8.04
N GLU A 555 -135.95 -20.77 8.99
CA GLU A 555 -135.50 -19.40 9.33
C GLU A 555 -134.51 -19.31 10.52
N ALA A 556 -134.18 -20.42 11.18
CA ALA A 556 -133.22 -20.44 12.30
C ALA A 556 -131.74 -20.41 11.84
N GLU A 557 -131.44 -21.06 10.72
CA GLU A 557 -130.09 -21.48 10.33
C GLU A 557 -129.17 -20.32 9.88
N ASN A 558 -129.69 -19.39 9.07
CA ASN A 558 -128.91 -18.34 8.41
C ASN A 558 -128.30 -17.28 9.34
N ARG A 559 -128.62 -17.27 10.64
CA ARG A 559 -128.09 -16.28 11.61
C ARG A 559 -126.82 -16.73 12.33
N ALA A 560 -126.41 -17.99 12.21
CA ALA A 560 -125.21 -18.51 12.87
C ALA A 560 -123.92 -18.35 12.05
N HIS A 561 -124.01 -18.31 10.71
CA HIS A 561 -122.83 -18.41 9.84
C HIS A 561 -121.98 -17.12 9.78
N SER A 562 -122.62 -15.95 9.74
CA SER A 562 -121.95 -14.66 9.49
C SER A 562 -121.05 -14.16 10.64
N GLN A 563 -121.14 -14.74 11.84
CA GLN A 563 -120.27 -14.38 12.96
C GLN A 563 -118.97 -15.20 13.00
N ALA A 564 -118.91 -16.36 12.32
CA ALA A 564 -117.71 -17.20 12.28
C ALA A 564 -116.64 -16.69 11.31
N GLU A 565 -117.06 -16.04 10.22
CA GLU A 565 -116.17 -15.61 9.13
C GLU A 565 -115.27 -14.43 9.53
N VAL A 566 -115.77 -13.50 10.37
CA VAL A 566 -115.03 -12.31 10.81
C VAL A 566 -113.85 -12.65 11.72
N LEU A 567 -113.98 -13.68 12.57
CA LEU A 567 -112.89 -14.12 13.46
C LEU A 567 -111.79 -14.88 12.71
N LYS A 568 -112.09 -15.46 11.55
CA LYS A 568 -111.13 -16.23 10.74
C LYS A 568 -110.04 -15.33 10.16
N ASN A 569 -110.43 -14.18 9.61
CA ASN A 569 -109.52 -13.23 8.94
C ASN A 569 -108.67 -12.39 9.93
N ALA A 570 -108.87 -12.56 11.25
CA ALA A 570 -108.04 -11.94 12.29
C ALA A 570 -106.91 -12.88 12.78
N LEU A 571 -106.88 -14.13 12.31
CA LEU A 571 -105.93 -15.18 12.68
C LEU A 571 -105.21 -15.72 11.43
N ASP A 572 -104.71 -14.80 10.59
CA ASP A 572 -103.89 -15.15 9.41
C ASP A 572 -102.53 -15.72 9.85
N GLU A 573 -102.54 -17.03 10.09
CA GLU A 573 -101.43 -17.90 10.50
C GLU A 573 -100.18 -17.70 9.62
N HIS A 574 -100.39 -17.47 8.33
CA HIS A 574 -99.36 -17.15 7.33
C HIS A 574 -98.53 -15.89 7.67
N SER A 575 -99.12 -14.87 8.30
CA SER A 575 -98.41 -13.65 8.72
C SER A 575 -97.46 -13.86 9.91
N LEU A 576 -97.63 -14.99 10.62
CA LEU A 576 -96.81 -15.41 11.75
C LEU A 576 -95.78 -16.43 11.25
N GLU A 577 -96.19 -17.37 10.40
CA GLU A 577 -95.34 -18.31 9.66
C GLU A 577 -94.23 -17.58 8.87
N LEU A 578 -94.55 -16.53 8.12
CA LEU A 578 -93.56 -15.74 7.36
C LEU A 578 -92.52 -15.06 8.26
N ARG A 579 -92.92 -14.58 9.46
CA ARG A 579 -91.98 -13.99 10.42
C ARG A 579 -91.12 -15.03 11.11
N VAL A 580 -91.64 -16.24 11.34
CA VAL A 580 -90.84 -17.37 11.84
C VAL A 580 -89.85 -17.84 10.76
N LYS A 581 -90.24 -17.93 9.49
CA LYS A 581 -89.31 -18.26 8.38
C LYS A 581 -88.19 -17.22 8.27
N ALA A 582 -88.51 -15.93 8.24
CA ALA A 582 -87.51 -14.87 8.20
C ALA A 582 -86.58 -14.86 9.44
N ALA A 583 -87.08 -15.23 10.63
CA ALA A 583 -86.25 -15.40 11.81
C ALA A 583 -85.31 -16.61 11.69
N ASN A 584 -85.82 -17.77 11.28
CA ASN A 584 -85.05 -19.00 11.09
C ASN A 584 -83.98 -18.86 9.99
N GLU A 585 -84.29 -18.13 8.91
CA GLU A 585 -83.35 -17.81 7.83
C GLU A 585 -82.23 -16.87 8.32
N ALA A 586 -82.56 -15.88 9.15
CA ALA A 586 -81.58 -15.01 9.78
C ALA A 586 -80.72 -15.76 10.83
N GLU A 587 -81.30 -16.68 11.59
CA GLU A 587 -80.60 -17.55 12.54
C GLU A 587 -79.64 -18.50 11.81
N ALA A 588 -80.09 -19.15 10.74
CA ALA A 588 -79.24 -20.00 9.89
C ALA A 588 -78.06 -19.22 9.30
N ALA A 589 -78.29 -18.02 8.77
CA ALA A 589 -77.22 -17.16 8.23
C ALA A 589 -76.25 -16.63 9.31
N CYS A 590 -76.67 -16.57 10.58
CA CYS A 590 -75.76 -16.29 11.70
C CYS A 590 -74.97 -17.54 12.10
N GLN A 591 -75.61 -18.71 12.14
CA GLN A 591 -74.97 -19.98 12.49
C GLN A 591 -73.94 -20.42 11.44
N GLU A 592 -74.20 -20.18 10.15
CA GLU A 592 -73.25 -20.41 9.05
C GLU A 592 -72.00 -19.52 9.21
N ARG A 593 -72.18 -18.21 9.44
CA ARG A 593 -71.07 -17.27 9.70
C ARG A 593 -70.26 -17.65 10.94
N LEU A 594 -70.92 -18.12 11.99
CA LEU A 594 -70.27 -18.59 13.21
C LEU A 594 -69.46 -19.86 12.94
N SER A 595 -70.01 -20.82 12.18
CA SER A 595 -69.30 -22.02 11.73
C SER A 595 -68.08 -21.72 10.86
N VAL A 596 -68.13 -20.69 10.00
CA VAL A 596 -66.98 -20.25 9.20
C VAL A 596 -65.91 -19.63 10.09
N ALA A 597 -66.28 -18.72 11.00
CA ALA A 597 -65.35 -18.11 11.94
C ALA A 597 -64.70 -19.13 12.90
N GLU A 598 -65.43 -20.16 13.35
CA GLU A 598 -64.88 -21.26 14.14
C GLU A 598 -63.87 -22.10 13.34
N ALA A 599 -64.11 -22.32 12.04
CA ALA A 599 -63.16 -23.00 11.15
C ALA A 599 -61.89 -22.16 10.91
N GLU A 600 -62.02 -20.86 10.66
CA GLU A 600 -60.88 -19.94 10.52
C GLU A 600 -60.03 -19.90 11.81
N ILE A 601 -60.66 -19.86 12.98
CA ILE A 601 -59.97 -19.92 14.28
C ILE A 601 -59.26 -21.27 14.47
N ALA A 602 -59.82 -22.38 14.00
CA ALA A 602 -59.18 -23.68 14.05
C ALA A 602 -57.95 -23.76 13.11
N GLU A 603 -58.04 -23.21 11.90
CA GLU A 603 -56.93 -23.14 10.95
C GLU A 603 -55.79 -22.25 11.47
N LEU A 604 -56.11 -21.07 12.02
CA LEU A 604 -55.13 -20.16 12.60
C LEU A 604 -54.42 -20.77 13.81
N ARG A 605 -55.12 -21.55 14.64
CA ARG A 605 -54.50 -22.34 15.72
C ARG A 605 -53.55 -23.40 15.17
N ALA A 606 -53.97 -24.19 14.17
CA ALA A 606 -53.11 -25.20 13.57
C ALA A 606 -51.84 -24.61 12.91
N LYS A 607 -51.92 -23.39 12.36
CA LYS A 607 -50.76 -22.64 11.85
C LYS A 607 -49.86 -22.11 12.96
N LEU A 608 -50.42 -21.65 14.08
CA LEU A 608 -49.63 -21.27 15.26
C LEU A 608 -48.91 -22.48 15.87
N ASP A 609 -49.63 -23.58 16.09
CA ASP A 609 -49.10 -24.86 16.58
C ASP A 609 -48.04 -25.47 15.64
N ALA A 610 -48.01 -25.06 14.36
CA ALA A 610 -46.92 -25.36 13.43
C ALA A 610 -45.72 -24.42 13.65
N SER A 611 -45.93 -23.11 13.55
CA SER A 611 -44.86 -22.13 13.72
C SER A 611 -44.15 -22.23 15.08
N GLU A 612 -44.85 -22.57 16.17
CA GLU A 612 -44.24 -22.81 17.48
C GLU A 612 -43.34 -24.05 17.50
N ARG A 613 -43.68 -25.12 16.76
CA ARG A 613 -42.81 -26.30 16.61
C ARG A 613 -41.58 -25.97 15.77
N ASP A 614 -41.77 -25.28 14.64
CA ASP A 614 -40.67 -24.90 13.75
C ASP A 614 -39.67 -23.97 14.49
N VAL A 615 -40.17 -23.06 15.33
CA VAL A 615 -39.35 -22.20 16.21
C VAL A 615 -38.62 -23.01 17.29
N LEU A 616 -39.21 -24.08 17.84
CA LEU A 616 -38.53 -24.97 18.78
C LEU A 616 -37.42 -25.78 18.09
N GLU A 617 -37.68 -26.33 16.90
CA GLU A 617 -36.69 -27.09 16.12
C GLU A 617 -35.49 -26.22 15.72
N LEU A 618 -35.73 -25.01 15.19
CA LEU A 618 -34.68 -24.02 14.91
C LEU A 618 -33.87 -23.65 16.16
N LYS A 619 -34.52 -23.55 17.33
CA LYS A 619 -33.86 -23.24 18.60
C LYS A 619 -33.03 -24.40 19.16
N GLU A 620 -33.35 -25.64 18.82
CA GLU A 620 -32.52 -26.81 19.14
C GLU A 620 -31.37 -26.97 18.15
N ALA A 621 -31.60 -26.69 16.86
CA ALA A 621 -30.56 -26.63 15.84
C ALA A 621 -29.48 -25.57 16.15
N ILE A 622 -29.89 -24.36 16.58
CA ILE A 622 -28.97 -23.29 17.01
C ILE A 622 -28.12 -23.77 18.20
N LYS A 623 -28.72 -24.29 19.27
CA LYS A 623 -27.97 -24.84 20.41
C LYS A 623 -27.00 -25.95 20.03
N SER A 624 -27.37 -26.80 19.06
CA SER A 624 -26.49 -27.85 18.55
C SER A 624 -25.25 -27.26 17.88
N LYS A 625 -25.41 -26.15 17.13
CA LYS A 625 -24.30 -25.41 16.52
C LYS A 625 -23.50 -24.55 17.50
N ASP A 626 -24.13 -24.03 18.55
CA ASP A 626 -23.41 -23.37 19.66
C ASP A 626 -22.46 -24.36 20.33
N LEU A 627 -22.94 -25.58 20.67
CA LEU A 627 -22.13 -26.65 21.26
C LEU A 627 -21.04 -27.18 20.31
N GLU A 628 -21.32 -27.24 19.01
CA GLU A 628 -20.32 -27.61 17.98
C GLU A 628 -19.22 -26.53 17.87
N SER A 629 -19.59 -25.25 17.98
CA SER A 629 -18.66 -24.11 18.02
C SER A 629 -17.81 -24.10 19.30
N GLU A 630 -18.40 -24.35 20.47
CA GLU A 630 -17.67 -24.51 21.74
C GLU A 630 -16.65 -25.65 21.66
N ALA A 631 -17.00 -26.78 21.02
CA ALA A 631 -16.08 -27.88 20.77
C ALA A 631 -14.91 -27.45 19.85
N TYR A 632 -15.18 -26.80 18.72
CA TYR A 632 -14.12 -26.30 17.83
C TYR A 632 -13.21 -25.28 18.50
N ILE A 633 -13.74 -24.38 19.35
CA ILE A 633 -12.93 -23.44 20.13
C ILE A 633 -11.98 -24.21 21.07
N SER A 634 -12.47 -25.23 21.78
CA SER A 634 -11.62 -26.04 22.67
C SER A 634 -10.54 -26.85 21.93
N GLU A 635 -10.80 -27.26 20.68
CA GLU A 635 -9.80 -27.91 19.83
C GLU A 635 -8.73 -26.90 19.37
N ILE A 636 -9.14 -25.70 18.96
CA ILE A 636 -8.22 -24.60 18.59
C ILE A 636 -7.34 -24.18 19.77
N GLU A 637 -7.90 -24.04 20.98
CA GLU A 637 -7.16 -23.76 22.21
C GLU A 637 -6.13 -24.87 22.52
N THR A 638 -6.52 -26.14 22.36
CA THR A 638 -5.65 -27.30 22.58
C THR A 638 -4.50 -27.35 21.58
N ILE A 639 -4.76 -27.07 20.30
CA ILE A 639 -3.74 -26.99 19.24
C ILE A 639 -2.81 -25.79 19.47
N GLY A 640 -3.35 -24.65 19.89
CA GLY A 640 -2.59 -23.45 20.24
C GLY A 640 -1.57 -23.74 21.35
N GLN A 641 -2.02 -24.34 22.46
CA GLN A 641 -1.13 -24.66 23.57
C GLN A 641 -0.02 -25.64 23.18
N ALA A 642 -0.34 -26.65 22.36
CA ALA A 642 0.66 -27.60 21.84
C ALA A 642 1.69 -26.92 20.92
N TYR A 643 1.31 -25.87 20.19
CA TYR A 643 2.22 -25.07 19.38
C TYR A 643 3.13 -24.18 20.24
N GLU A 644 2.60 -23.54 21.29
CA GLU A 644 3.39 -22.77 22.27
C GLU A 644 4.43 -23.63 23.00
N ASP A 645 4.03 -24.83 23.43
CA ASP A 645 4.94 -25.81 24.06
C ASP A 645 6.07 -26.21 23.11
N MET A 646 5.74 -26.52 21.85
CA MET A 646 6.72 -26.84 20.81
C MET A 646 7.64 -25.65 20.48
N GLN A 647 7.11 -24.43 20.43
CA GLN A 647 7.88 -23.22 20.21
C GLN A 647 8.86 -22.98 21.37
N THR A 648 8.41 -23.18 22.61
CA THR A 648 9.23 -23.08 23.83
C THR A 648 10.34 -24.14 23.83
N GLN A 649 10.03 -25.38 23.45
CA GLN A 649 11.03 -26.44 23.29
C GLN A 649 12.07 -26.10 22.22
N ASN A 650 11.64 -25.54 21.07
CA ASN A 650 12.55 -25.12 20.00
C ASN A 650 13.45 -23.94 20.42
N GLN A 651 12.94 -22.96 21.19
CA GLN A 651 13.76 -21.89 21.76
C GLN A 651 14.82 -22.45 22.71
N HIS A 652 14.45 -23.38 23.60
CA HIS A 652 15.37 -24.03 24.52
C HIS A 652 16.45 -24.87 23.79
N LEU A 653 16.09 -25.60 22.72
CA LEU A 653 17.05 -26.32 21.88
C LEU A 653 18.00 -25.38 21.12
N LEU A 654 17.49 -24.25 20.63
CA LEU A 654 18.31 -23.22 19.98
C LEU A 654 19.31 -22.59 20.97
N GLN A 655 18.87 -22.35 22.21
CA GLN A 655 19.76 -21.85 23.27
C GLN A 655 20.81 -22.89 23.69
N GLN A 656 20.44 -24.19 23.78
CA GLN A 656 21.43 -25.24 24.02
C GLN A 656 22.46 -25.35 22.87
N MET A 657 22.05 -25.13 21.63
CA MET A 657 22.98 -25.08 20.48
C MET A 657 23.94 -23.89 20.57
N THR A 658 23.45 -22.68 20.85
CA THR A 658 24.33 -21.51 21.00
C THR A 658 25.26 -21.66 22.21
N GLU A 659 24.78 -22.11 23.37
CA GLU A 659 25.64 -22.39 24.54
C GLU A 659 26.72 -23.44 24.22
N ARG A 660 26.38 -24.52 23.50
CA ARG A 660 27.35 -25.54 23.10
C ARG A 660 28.39 -25.00 22.12
N ASP A 661 27.99 -24.18 21.16
CA ASP A 661 28.92 -23.61 20.18
C ASP A 661 29.77 -22.47 20.77
N ASP A 662 29.26 -21.75 21.77
CA ASP A 662 30.04 -20.81 22.59
C ASP A 662 31.11 -21.55 23.43
N TYR A 663 30.78 -22.74 23.95
CA TYR A 663 31.77 -23.67 24.54
C TYR A 663 32.79 -24.18 23.50
N ASN A 664 32.37 -24.50 22.27
CA ASN A 664 33.28 -24.94 21.20
C ASN A 664 34.26 -23.81 20.81
N ILE A 665 33.79 -22.57 20.70
CA ILE A 665 34.61 -21.38 20.40
C ILE A 665 35.63 -21.14 21.52
N LYS A 666 35.19 -21.19 22.79
CA LYS A 666 36.08 -21.08 23.96
C LYS A 666 37.09 -22.24 24.04
N GLY A 667 36.73 -23.43 23.58
CA GLY A 667 37.61 -24.61 23.50
C GLY A 667 38.64 -24.56 22.36
N ALA A 668 38.34 -23.87 21.25
CA ALA A 668 39.23 -23.77 20.09
C ALA A 668 40.38 -22.76 20.27
N LEU A 669 40.21 -21.77 21.14
CA LEU A 669 41.15 -20.64 21.34
C LEU A 669 42.60 -20.97 21.75
N PRO A 670 42.97 -22.12 22.37
CA PRO A 670 44.37 -22.46 22.63
C PRO A 670 45.06 -23.22 21.48
N HIS A 671 44.33 -23.73 20.49
CA HIS A 671 44.86 -24.63 19.45
C HIS A 671 44.24 -24.38 18.08
N ILE A 672 44.96 -23.62 17.23
CA ILE A 672 45.37 -24.05 15.88
C ILE A 672 46.54 -23.17 15.41
N SER A 673 47.56 -23.82 14.86
CA SER A 673 48.59 -23.22 14.00
C SER A 673 48.67 -24.13 12.75
N PRO A 674 48.86 -23.59 11.53
CA PRO A 674 48.29 -24.19 10.33
C PRO A 674 49.14 -25.33 9.75
N VAL A 675 48.53 -26.50 9.52
CA VAL A 675 49.10 -27.59 8.70
C VAL A 675 48.00 -28.20 7.83
N HIS A 676 48.29 -28.40 6.54
CA HIS A 676 47.42 -29.14 5.62
C HIS A 676 47.36 -30.64 5.95
N SER A 677 46.16 -31.22 5.91
CA SER A 677 45.85 -32.41 5.07
C SER A 677 44.36 -32.75 5.17
N GLY A 678 43.77 -33.22 4.08
CA GLY A 678 42.35 -33.60 4.02
C GLY A 678 42.14 -35.11 4.10
N LEU A 679 40.92 -35.53 4.44
CA LEU A 679 40.47 -36.91 4.31
C LEU A 679 38.94 -36.98 4.09
N TYR A 680 38.51 -38.01 3.36
CA TYR A 680 37.11 -38.30 3.05
C TYR A 680 36.41 -38.94 4.25
N PHE A 681 35.11 -38.68 4.46
CA PHE A 681 34.08 -39.65 4.87
C PHE A 681 32.70 -39.00 4.58
N TRP A 682 31.93 -39.49 3.61
CA TRP A 682 30.86 -40.49 3.78
C TRP A 682 29.76 -40.09 4.80
N SER A 683 28.58 -39.74 4.27
CA SER A 683 27.30 -39.77 4.98
C SER A 683 26.26 -40.36 4.03
N ALA A 684 25.46 -41.31 4.49
CA ALA A 684 24.44 -42.00 3.71
C ALA A 684 23.04 -41.63 4.24
N PRO A 685 22.03 -41.47 3.36
CA PRO A 685 20.66 -41.24 3.81
C PRO A 685 20.10 -42.54 4.41
N TYR A 686 19.91 -42.57 5.73
CA TYR A 686 19.00 -43.55 6.32
C TYR A 686 17.57 -43.13 6.03
N LYS A 687 16.73 -44.12 5.72
CA LYS A 687 15.27 -43.92 5.68
C LYS A 687 14.78 -43.64 7.09
N ASP A 688 13.68 -42.90 7.17
CA ASP A 688 12.53 -43.45 7.89
C ASP A 688 11.32 -43.51 6.95
N GLN A 689 10.48 -44.51 7.14
CA GLN A 689 9.30 -44.77 6.31
C GLN A 689 8.22 -45.40 7.17
N ALA A 690 7.25 -44.59 7.59
CA ALA A 690 6.13 -45.02 8.41
C ALA A 690 4.84 -44.32 7.95
N LEU A 691 3.86 -45.15 7.57
CA LEU A 691 2.39 -44.99 7.70
C LEU A 691 1.70 -43.67 7.25
N ALA A 692 0.51 -43.70 6.64
CA ALA A 692 -0.38 -44.83 6.32
C ALA A 692 -1.14 -44.62 5.01
N ASP A 693 -1.71 -45.72 4.51
CA ASP A 693 -2.80 -45.72 3.56
C ASP A 693 -4.01 -44.93 4.08
N THR A 694 -4.66 -44.14 3.23
CA THR A 694 -6.07 -44.34 2.82
C THR A 694 -6.46 -43.23 1.82
N GLU A 695 -6.70 -43.59 0.56
CA GLU A 695 -7.86 -43.13 -0.24
C GLU A 695 -7.82 -43.72 -1.66
N ARG A 696 -8.71 -44.69 -1.91
CA ARG A 696 -9.11 -45.13 -3.25
C ARG A 696 -10.52 -45.71 -3.16
N SER A 697 -11.37 -45.34 -4.11
CA SER A 697 -12.85 -45.50 -4.09
C SER A 697 -13.52 -44.73 -2.92
N SER A 698 -14.61 -44.01 -3.13
CA SER A 698 -15.73 -44.41 -4.00
C SER A 698 -16.43 -43.28 -4.76
N SER A 699 -16.69 -43.56 -6.04
CA SER A 699 -17.83 -43.08 -6.83
C SER A 699 -17.96 -43.99 -8.05
N PRO A 700 -19.15 -44.18 -8.65
CA PRO A 700 -20.44 -43.57 -8.32
C PRO A 700 -21.52 -44.60 -7.91
N HIS A 701 -22.70 -44.12 -7.50
CA HIS A 701 -23.97 -44.73 -7.93
C HIS A 701 -25.08 -43.66 -8.00
N GLN A 702 -26.17 -43.98 -8.68
CA GLN A 702 -27.34 -43.12 -8.95
C GLN A 702 -28.60 -43.79 -8.39
N LEU A 703 -29.67 -42.99 -8.25
CA LEU A 703 -31.06 -43.39 -7.95
C LEU A 703 -31.32 -43.85 -6.51
N ASP A 704 -32.47 -43.56 -5.90
CA ASP A 704 -33.61 -42.74 -6.38
C ASP A 704 -33.65 -41.36 -5.69
#